data_AF-A0A4U0XEC5-F1
#
_entry.id   AF-A0A4U0XEC5-F1
#
_cell.length_a   1.000
_cell.length_b   1.000
_cell.length_c   1.000
_cell.angle_alpha   90.00
_cell.angle_beta   90.00
_cell.angle_gamma   90.00
#
_symmetry.space_group_name_H-M   'P 1'
#
loop_
_entity.id
_entity.type
_entity.pdbx_description
1 polymer ?
#
loop_
_entity_poly.entity_id
_entity_poly.type
_entity_poly.pdbx_seq_one_letter_code
_entity_poly.pdbx_strand_id
1 'polypeptide(L)'
;MDDDQEIEALFADDGSVSLAFTPVPKSTVERFDELHISGCRQKITWSRTGCVAYITSNGHNVGLRPLVKTLSDGQLVLGEESLLLSTSELETFQSRLVHLEWNTVGSDLAVVDEDGRIDIHNACFTLGNMTSVRKGLQDPDDAKGTIVGFHWLPASPNQPKCAYLSDAIRREDNWMMGITGLDRPGPFNPVEGNPALVCATSTGLLRLLYRRSGQSYLEVTVELEGLGSSADFFTHASFAPDNDRTLAQAKDLGEPSFNENSVLQEARHYYRRLVEFRYRDTMDVITADYNDSRVTNMSQAGFIFLANKPIDPGPALAALALQHATSCYYQQDNDDVLAALPPYLPLILRFKFLHALYNFSRISVDYVSVENQKQAPRILSNTIMVRVMSAQNTLGFTNDRKHQDPSGKIAWMILNLRSVVLNLRFAVPPREPSPPDTVRSLLRVVKWTLDLMCYVFRVVLDLWQHQRHADDKLLWRKRVSEWNTPGLAIIFSSIPRCLFRFILPYLITLFKQSHEAQSPSCPFIKTVKQRQIWKNLLAQFDSMPFQLAHFQTLLNEVDTAVRSAYAAAGILAEPQRHAVEKAMLIDGTIPTVLAPAVQRLLQPDVFLDALVQDPSFSALDILFYDTAWLGLHDEPSHTKKRAFDVLKKTPLPEGTLVRKSDTGGAAEDPKLDRGESENVHLWEPLGAGEMGGAEGKVVWLAREDVGTTDQVQSGWRERVYAVAIRGPDGSDWTGGLVTV
;
A
#
# COMPACT_ATOMS: atom_id res chain seq x y z
N MET A 1 29.09 -53.42 -25.69
CA MET A 1 29.32 -53.33 -24.24
C MET A 1 29.81 -51.92 -23.96
N ASP A 2 29.15 -50.93 -24.58
CA ASP A 2 29.70 -49.57 -24.77
C ASP A 2 28.60 -48.49 -24.65
N ASP A 3 27.43 -48.82 -24.09
CA ASP A 3 26.34 -47.83 -23.90
C ASP A 3 26.23 -47.35 -22.44
N ASP A 4 26.92 -47.99 -21.49
CA ASP A 4 26.89 -47.62 -20.07
C ASP A 4 27.97 -46.58 -19.71
N GLN A 5 28.97 -46.35 -20.56
CA GLN A 5 30.05 -45.38 -20.31
C GLN A 5 29.74 -43.95 -20.78
N GLU A 6 28.76 -43.75 -21.67
CA GLU A 6 28.35 -42.39 -22.08
C GLU A 6 27.42 -41.71 -21.07
N ILE A 7 26.72 -42.47 -20.23
CA ILE A 7 25.83 -41.90 -19.21
C ILE A 7 26.62 -41.38 -18.00
N GLU A 8 27.73 -42.02 -17.61
CA GLU A 8 28.59 -41.53 -16.52
C GLU A 8 29.36 -40.25 -16.87
N ALA A 9 29.63 -39.98 -18.15
CA ALA A 9 30.30 -38.74 -18.58
C ALA A 9 29.41 -37.49 -18.50
N LEU A 10 28.07 -37.65 -18.51
CA LEU A 10 27.10 -36.56 -18.41
C LEU A 10 26.83 -36.09 -16.98
N PHE A 11 27.25 -36.88 -15.96
CA PHE A 11 27.09 -36.55 -14.54
C PHE A 11 28.43 -36.26 -13.83
N ALA A 12 29.55 -36.23 -14.56
CA ALA A 12 30.88 -36.02 -13.98
C ALA A 12 31.29 -34.55 -13.83
N ASP A 13 30.47 -33.60 -14.27
CA ASP A 13 30.73 -32.17 -14.06
C ASP A 13 30.11 -31.74 -12.73
N ASP A 14 30.79 -32.08 -11.62
CA ASP A 14 30.66 -31.43 -10.31
C ASP A 14 31.21 -29.99 -10.39
N GLY A 15 30.72 -29.23 -11.38
CA GLY A 15 30.89 -27.81 -11.49
C GLY A 15 30.12 -27.18 -10.35
N SER A 16 30.76 -27.10 -9.17
CA SER A 16 30.31 -26.20 -8.11
C SER A 16 30.14 -24.84 -8.77
N VAL A 17 28.90 -24.41 -8.99
CA VAL A 17 28.59 -23.07 -9.47
C VAL A 17 29.13 -22.14 -8.39
N SER A 18 30.36 -21.66 -8.62
CA SER A 18 30.95 -20.62 -7.79
C SER A 18 30.13 -19.38 -8.09
N LEU A 19 29.07 -19.18 -7.31
CA LEU A 19 28.40 -17.89 -7.20
C LEU A 19 29.51 -16.86 -6.98
N ALA A 20 29.79 -16.06 -8.01
CA ALA A 20 30.75 -14.98 -7.91
C ALA A 20 30.16 -13.97 -6.91
N PHE A 21 30.56 -14.09 -5.65
CA PHE A 21 30.14 -13.16 -4.61
C PHE A 21 30.81 -11.82 -4.91
N THR A 22 29.98 -10.83 -5.23
CA THR A 22 30.38 -9.43 -5.21
C THR A 22 30.90 -9.11 -3.81
N PRO A 23 32.08 -8.47 -3.68
CA PRO A 23 32.58 -8.07 -2.38
C PRO A 23 31.57 -7.13 -1.70
N VAL A 24 31.27 -7.42 -0.43
CA VAL A 24 30.30 -6.66 0.36
C VAL A 24 30.75 -5.20 0.43
N PRO A 25 29.88 -4.23 0.09
CA PRO A 25 30.23 -2.81 0.18
C PRO A 25 30.71 -2.44 1.59
N LYS A 26 31.72 -1.56 1.70
CA LYS A 26 32.24 -1.10 3.00
C LYS A 26 31.15 -0.51 3.90
N SER A 27 30.19 0.20 3.31
CA SER A 27 29.02 0.75 4.01
C SER A 27 28.16 -0.33 4.67
N THR A 28 28.03 -1.50 4.04
CA THR A 28 27.29 -2.64 4.61
C THR A 28 28.05 -3.24 5.80
N VAL A 29 29.38 -3.32 5.74
CA VAL A 29 30.21 -3.79 6.86
C VAL A 29 30.12 -2.82 8.04
N GLU A 30 30.29 -1.52 7.79
CA GLU A 30 30.12 -0.47 8.82
C GLU A 30 28.72 -0.52 9.44
N ARG A 31 27.69 -0.82 8.62
CA ARG A 31 26.32 -0.98 9.11
C ARG A 31 26.15 -2.22 9.99
N PHE A 32 26.80 -3.34 9.65
CA PHE A 32 26.82 -4.51 10.51
C PHE A 32 27.51 -4.20 11.83
N ASP A 33 28.64 -3.50 11.82
CA ASP A 33 29.34 -3.09 13.05
C ASP A 33 28.45 -2.17 13.91
N GLU A 34 27.74 -1.21 13.31
CA GLU A 34 26.75 -0.38 14.01
C GLU A 34 25.65 -1.21 14.68
N LEU A 35 25.13 -2.23 13.98
CA LEU A 35 24.07 -3.10 14.49
C LEU A 35 24.57 -4.02 15.62
N HIS A 36 25.84 -4.45 15.59
CA HIS A 36 26.42 -5.25 16.67
C HIS A 36 26.50 -4.48 18.00
N ILE A 37 26.69 -3.16 17.94
CA ILE A 37 26.82 -2.31 19.12
C ILE A 37 25.45 -2.08 19.80
N SER A 38 24.36 -1.97 19.03
CA SER A 38 23.00 -1.85 19.57
C SER A 38 21.94 -2.28 18.55
N GLY A 39 20.96 -3.08 19.01
CA GLY A 39 19.84 -3.55 18.20
C GLY A 39 18.87 -2.45 17.73
N CYS A 40 18.83 -1.28 18.37
CA CYS A 40 17.93 -0.19 18.00
C CYS A 40 18.66 0.89 17.20
N ARG A 41 18.88 0.64 15.91
CA ARG A 41 19.59 1.56 14.99
C ARG A 41 18.84 1.86 13.69
N GLN A 42 17.50 1.79 13.69
CA GLN A 42 16.69 1.97 12.48
C GLN A 42 16.66 3.45 12.04
N LYS A 43 17.44 3.80 11.01
CA LYS A 43 17.58 5.18 10.52
C LYS A 43 16.49 5.60 9.52
N ILE A 44 15.74 4.64 8.96
CA ILE A 44 14.68 4.87 7.97
C ILE A 44 13.48 3.98 8.34
N THR A 45 12.27 4.54 8.33
CA THR A 45 11.06 3.81 8.62
C THR A 45 9.87 4.34 7.82
N TRP A 46 8.92 3.46 7.51
CA TRP A 46 7.75 3.78 6.70
C TRP A 46 6.49 3.71 7.55
N SER A 47 5.67 4.75 7.47
CA SER A 47 4.33 4.73 8.04
C SER A 47 3.42 3.92 7.14
N ARG A 48 2.53 3.13 7.76
CA ARG A 48 1.40 2.48 7.10
C ARG A 48 0.40 3.47 6.47
N THR A 49 0.55 4.76 6.75
CA THR A 49 -0.23 5.84 6.14
C THR A 49 0.43 6.46 4.90
N GLY A 50 1.62 6.00 4.49
CA GLY A 50 2.31 6.44 3.26
C GLY A 50 3.28 7.60 3.46
N CYS A 51 3.84 7.75 4.65
CA CYS A 51 4.90 8.72 4.96
C CYS A 51 6.21 8.02 5.28
N VAL A 52 7.31 8.46 4.69
CA VAL A 52 8.66 7.99 4.99
C VAL A 52 9.28 8.92 6.01
N ALA A 53 9.85 8.36 7.07
CA ALA A 53 10.67 9.09 8.01
C ALA A 53 12.11 8.57 7.94
N TYR A 54 13.09 9.47 7.93
CA TYR A 54 14.50 9.12 7.99
C TYR A 54 15.29 10.13 8.82
N ILE A 55 16.39 9.66 9.41
CA ILE A 55 17.34 10.53 10.11
C ILE A 55 18.17 11.27 9.07
N THR A 56 18.23 12.60 9.16
CA THR A 56 19.01 13.43 8.23
C THR A 56 20.50 13.10 8.29
N SER A 57 21.25 13.40 7.24
CA SER A 57 22.69 13.06 7.14
C SER A 57 23.54 13.64 8.26
N ASN A 58 23.13 14.78 8.83
CA ASN A 58 23.77 15.37 10.00
C ASN A 58 23.51 14.59 11.31
N GLY A 59 22.55 13.66 11.34
CA GLY A 59 22.21 12.86 12.52
C GLY A 59 21.33 13.54 13.58
N HIS A 60 20.88 14.78 13.35
CA HIS A 60 20.21 15.58 14.41
C HIS A 60 18.73 15.90 14.11
N ASN A 61 18.22 15.60 12.92
CA ASN A 61 16.82 15.85 12.57
C ASN A 61 16.20 14.62 11.89
N VAL A 62 14.88 14.67 11.73
CA VAL A 62 14.10 13.68 10.99
C VAL A 62 13.50 14.35 9.77
N GLY A 63 13.84 13.83 8.59
CA GLY A 63 13.20 14.18 7.32
C GLY A 63 11.96 13.34 7.12
N LEU A 64 10.84 14.00 6.79
CA LEU A 64 9.58 13.38 6.43
C LEU A 64 9.33 13.58 4.94
N ARG A 65 9.03 12.49 4.22
CA ARG A 65 8.66 12.54 2.81
C ARG A 65 7.38 11.75 2.56
N PRO A 66 6.29 12.38 2.08
CA PRO A 66 5.10 11.64 1.71
C PRO A 66 5.35 10.84 0.42
N LEU A 67 4.70 9.68 0.30
CA LEU A 67 4.62 8.97 -0.98
C LEU A 67 3.61 9.66 -1.90
N VAL A 68 4.08 9.99 -3.09
CA VAL A 68 3.34 10.65 -4.16
C VAL A 68 3.17 9.64 -5.28
N LYS A 69 2.03 9.66 -5.97
CA LYS A 69 1.82 8.86 -7.18
C LYS A 69 1.73 9.79 -8.37
N THR A 70 2.52 9.52 -9.37
CA THR A 70 2.48 10.26 -10.63
C THR A 70 1.34 9.72 -11.48
N LEU A 71 0.48 10.61 -11.99
CA LEU A 71 -0.69 10.22 -12.78
C LEU A 71 -0.35 9.82 -14.23
N SER A 72 0.80 10.23 -14.77
CA SER A 72 1.21 9.89 -16.15
C SER A 72 1.68 8.46 -16.32
N ASP A 73 2.38 7.91 -15.33
CA ASP A 73 3.08 6.62 -15.40
C ASP A 73 2.75 5.69 -14.23
N GLY A 74 1.86 6.11 -13.32
CA GLY A 74 1.41 5.31 -12.17
C GLY A 74 2.48 5.09 -11.10
N GLN A 75 3.67 5.70 -11.24
CA GLN A 75 4.83 5.44 -10.40
C GLN A 75 4.70 6.09 -9.02
N LEU A 76 5.21 5.40 -8.00
CA LEU A 76 5.33 5.94 -6.65
C LEU A 76 6.69 6.64 -6.50
N VAL A 77 6.64 7.83 -5.93
CA VAL A 77 7.78 8.73 -5.84
C VAL A 77 7.77 9.46 -4.50
N LEU A 78 8.95 9.90 -4.04
CA LEU A 78 9.04 10.67 -2.81
C LEU A 78 8.70 12.13 -3.06
N GLY A 79 7.76 12.66 -2.27
CA GLY A 79 7.39 14.06 -2.28
C GLY A 79 8.43 14.97 -1.62
N GLU A 80 8.08 16.25 -1.52
CA GLU A 80 8.91 17.27 -0.90
C GLU A 80 9.23 16.93 0.57
N GLU A 81 10.46 17.23 0.97
CA GLU A 81 10.95 17.01 2.32
C GLU A 81 10.38 18.05 3.28
N SER A 82 9.86 17.57 4.41
CA SER A 82 9.53 18.38 5.56
C SER A 82 10.37 17.94 6.74
N LEU A 83 11.02 18.88 7.41
CA LEU A 83 11.82 18.60 8.60
C LEU A 83 10.93 18.58 9.84
N LEU A 84 11.15 17.59 10.70
CA LEU A 84 10.36 17.37 11.90
C LEU A 84 10.64 18.44 12.98
N LEU A 85 11.91 18.75 13.20
CA LEU A 85 12.35 19.75 14.17
C LEU A 85 12.66 21.07 13.46
N SER A 86 12.22 22.18 14.05
CA SER A 86 12.58 23.53 13.62
C SER A 86 14.05 23.86 13.95
N THR A 87 14.64 24.83 13.26
CA THR A 87 16.03 25.26 13.52
C THR A 87 16.28 25.65 14.98
N SER A 88 15.30 26.30 15.62
CA SER A 88 15.36 26.64 17.06
C SER A 88 15.32 25.42 17.99
N GLU A 89 14.66 24.33 17.58
CA GLU A 89 14.61 23.10 18.38
C GLU A 89 15.90 22.28 18.23
N LEU A 90 16.55 22.34 17.06
CA LEU A 90 17.85 21.72 16.81
C LEU A 90 18.98 22.33 17.64
N GLU A 91 18.95 23.65 17.89
CA GLU A 91 19.93 24.31 18.76
C GLU A 91 19.88 23.82 20.22
N THR A 92 18.77 23.18 20.61
CA THR A 92 18.58 22.58 21.94
C THR A 92 19.00 21.10 21.98
N PHE A 93 19.01 20.42 20.83
CA PHE A 93 19.37 19.01 20.70
C PHE A 93 20.87 18.86 20.42
N GLN A 94 21.63 18.35 21.38
CA GLN A 94 23.06 18.05 21.20
C GLN A 94 23.33 16.58 20.81
N SER A 95 22.41 15.68 21.15
CA SER A 95 22.56 14.24 20.96
C SER A 95 22.12 13.79 19.57
N ARG A 96 22.81 12.77 19.01
CA ARG A 96 22.46 12.22 17.71
C ARG A 96 21.25 11.29 17.82
N LEU A 97 20.42 11.30 16.78
CA LEU A 97 19.29 10.39 16.61
C LEU A 97 19.79 9.04 16.08
N VAL A 98 19.26 7.95 16.61
CA VAL A 98 19.69 6.58 16.28
C VAL A 98 18.61 5.69 15.73
N HIS A 99 17.36 5.91 16.15
CA HIS A 99 16.28 4.97 15.86
C HIS A 99 14.94 5.68 15.66
N LEU A 100 14.22 5.22 14.64
CA LEU A 100 12.88 5.68 14.27
C LEU A 100 11.96 4.47 14.14
N GLU A 101 10.80 4.50 14.79
CA GLU A 101 9.79 3.44 14.64
C GLU A 101 8.38 4.00 14.68
N TRP A 102 7.58 3.64 13.68
CA TRP A 102 6.15 3.94 13.64
C TRP A 102 5.35 2.94 14.46
N ASN A 103 4.31 3.42 15.14
CA ASN A 103 3.37 2.54 15.79
C ASN A 103 2.65 1.62 14.79
N THR A 104 2.02 0.56 15.30
CA THR A 104 1.29 -0.42 14.49
C THR A 104 0.18 0.17 13.62
N VAL A 105 -0.32 1.37 13.91
CA VAL A 105 -1.35 2.04 13.11
C VAL A 105 -0.73 3.00 12.07
N GLY A 106 0.53 3.41 12.25
CA GLY A 106 1.22 4.43 11.46
C GLY A 106 0.88 5.87 11.85
N SER A 107 0.28 6.11 13.01
CA SER A 107 -0.12 7.45 13.47
C SER A 107 0.96 8.17 14.29
N ASP A 108 1.76 7.40 15.04
CA ASP A 108 2.74 7.94 15.99
C ASP A 108 4.12 7.44 15.58
N LEU A 109 5.07 8.35 15.49
CA LEU A 109 6.48 8.11 15.22
C LEU A 109 7.26 8.30 16.53
N ALA A 110 7.94 7.26 16.98
CA ALA A 110 8.96 7.38 18.02
C ALA A 110 10.30 7.76 17.38
N VAL A 111 10.98 8.71 18.03
CA VAL A 111 12.31 9.20 17.67
C VAL A 111 13.20 9.01 18.88
N VAL A 112 14.28 8.26 18.73
CA VAL A 112 15.17 7.88 19.84
C VAL A 112 16.58 8.42 19.58
N ASP A 113 17.18 9.01 20.61
CA ASP A 113 18.57 9.49 20.58
C ASP A 113 19.57 8.49 21.18
N GLU A 114 20.88 8.82 21.09
CA GLU A 114 21.98 7.99 21.62
C GLU A 114 21.92 7.78 23.15
N ASP A 115 21.36 8.76 23.87
CA ASP A 115 21.23 8.75 25.33
C ASP A 115 19.99 7.98 25.81
N GLY A 116 19.14 7.55 24.88
CA GLY A 116 17.93 6.77 25.14
C GLY A 116 16.69 7.60 25.46
N ARG A 117 16.68 8.91 25.19
CA ARG A 117 15.47 9.74 25.26
C ARG A 117 14.55 9.42 24.09
N ILE A 118 13.24 9.50 24.32
CA ILE A 118 12.22 9.09 23.34
C ILE A 118 11.25 10.25 23.06
N ASP A 119 11.38 10.89 21.91
CA ASP A 119 10.38 11.84 21.41
C ASP A 119 9.26 11.07 20.69
N ILE A 120 8.01 11.49 20.90
CA ILE A 120 6.87 10.91 20.19
C ILE A 120 6.14 12.00 19.43
N HIS A 121 6.08 11.83 18.11
CA HIS A 121 5.44 12.73 17.18
C HIS A 121 4.23 12.07 16.56
N ASN A 122 3.08 12.72 16.64
CA ASN A 122 1.84 12.24 16.08
C ASN A 122 1.58 12.93 14.74
N ALA A 123 1.32 12.12 13.72
CA ALA A 123 1.05 12.52 12.36
C ALA A 123 -0.44 12.85 12.10
N CYS A 124 -1.26 13.01 13.15
CA CYS A 124 -2.70 13.17 12.93
C CYS A 124 -3.02 14.41 12.10
N PHE A 125 -3.98 14.23 11.19
CA PHE A 125 -4.76 15.26 10.47
C PHE A 125 -4.02 16.11 9.41
N THR A 126 -2.69 16.26 9.51
CA THR A 126 -1.90 17.09 8.59
C THR A 126 -0.78 16.28 7.99
N LEU A 127 -1.02 15.76 6.79
CA LEU A 127 0.01 15.11 6.00
C LEU A 127 1.23 16.04 5.89
N GLY A 128 2.36 15.60 6.41
CA GLY A 128 3.61 16.35 6.45
C GLY A 128 3.78 17.35 7.60
N ASN A 129 2.80 17.55 8.50
CA ASN A 129 3.02 18.27 9.75
C ASN A 129 2.74 17.32 10.91
N MET A 130 3.78 17.00 11.66
CA MET A 130 3.65 16.23 12.89
C MET A 130 3.53 17.17 14.09
N THR A 131 2.80 16.71 15.10
CA THR A 131 2.71 17.38 16.40
C THR A 131 3.48 16.56 17.43
N SER A 132 4.34 17.20 18.21
CA SER A 132 5.00 16.52 19.33
C SER A 132 3.98 16.25 20.44
N VAL A 133 3.84 14.99 20.84
CA VAL A 133 2.95 14.51 21.90
C VAL A 133 3.74 14.12 23.16
N ARG A 134 5.03 13.83 23.00
CA ARG A 134 6.01 13.65 24.08
C ARG A 134 7.33 14.28 23.64
N LYS A 135 7.96 15.05 24.53
CA LYS A 135 9.33 15.56 24.39
C LYS A 135 10.20 14.91 25.45
N GLY A 136 11.02 13.94 25.05
CA GLY A 136 12.05 13.28 25.83
C GLY A 136 13.25 14.15 26.18
N LEU A 137 13.41 15.33 25.57
CA LEU A 137 14.39 16.35 26.02
C LEU A 137 14.30 16.70 27.52
N GLN A 138 13.14 16.48 28.15
CA GLN A 138 12.94 16.73 29.58
C GLN A 138 13.40 15.55 30.45
N ASP A 139 13.73 14.41 29.85
CA ASP A 139 14.18 13.22 30.55
C ASP A 139 15.64 13.42 31.02
N PRO A 140 16.01 12.90 32.21
CA PRO A 140 17.37 13.01 32.74
C PRO A 140 18.40 12.43 31.77
N ASP A 141 19.59 13.04 31.78
CA ASP A 141 20.72 12.62 30.96
C ASP A 141 21.37 11.37 31.56
N ASP A 142 21.05 10.20 31.00
CA ASP A 142 21.67 8.93 31.37
C ASP A 142 22.64 8.51 30.26
N ALA A 143 23.93 8.80 30.44
CA ALA A 143 25.01 8.47 29.50
C ALA A 143 25.17 6.96 29.17
N LYS A 144 24.35 6.09 29.75
CA LYS A 144 24.27 4.63 29.50
C LYS A 144 22.84 4.15 29.21
N GLY A 145 21.93 5.06 28.88
CA GLY A 145 20.50 4.80 28.64
C GLY A 145 20.19 4.24 27.25
N THR A 146 21.19 3.95 26.42
CA THR A 146 21.02 3.51 25.03
C THR A 146 19.98 2.39 24.93
N ILE A 147 18.98 2.60 24.07
CA ILE A 147 17.94 1.61 23.82
C ILE A 147 18.52 0.47 22.97
N VAL A 148 18.24 -0.76 23.36
CA VAL A 148 18.73 -2.00 22.70
C VAL A 148 17.61 -2.93 22.25
N GLY A 149 16.39 -2.64 22.69
CA GLY A 149 15.16 -3.23 22.14
C GLY A 149 14.01 -2.25 22.24
N PHE A 150 13.16 -2.24 21.22
CA PHE A 150 12.01 -1.36 21.11
C PHE A 150 10.82 -2.14 20.53
N HIS A 151 9.61 -1.92 21.07
CA HIS A 151 8.41 -2.54 20.54
C HIS A 151 7.14 -1.75 20.86
N TRP A 152 6.34 -1.44 19.83
CA TRP A 152 4.98 -0.92 20.01
C TRP A 152 3.99 -2.02 20.40
N LEU A 153 3.25 -1.81 21.49
CA LEU A 153 2.18 -2.71 21.90
C LEU A 153 0.95 -2.56 20.97
N PRO A 154 0.18 -3.64 20.73
CA PRO A 154 -1.07 -3.57 19.98
C PRO A 154 -2.09 -2.62 20.63
N ALA A 155 -2.77 -1.79 19.83
CA ALA A 155 -3.82 -0.90 20.32
C ALA A 155 -5.21 -1.58 20.27
N SER A 156 -5.93 -1.64 21.39
CA SER A 156 -7.33 -2.08 21.45
C SER A 156 -8.26 -1.03 20.82
N PRO A 157 -9.37 -1.39 20.12
CA PRO A 157 -9.87 -2.73 19.81
C PRO A 157 -9.31 -3.29 18.49
N ASN A 158 -8.40 -2.58 17.83
CA ASN A 158 -7.83 -2.95 16.52
C ASN A 158 -6.73 -4.02 16.65
N GLN A 159 -6.85 -4.93 17.62
CA GLN A 159 -5.95 -6.05 17.70
C GLN A 159 -6.25 -6.98 16.52
N PRO A 160 -5.27 -7.26 15.62
CA PRO A 160 -5.41 -8.38 14.73
C PRO A 160 -5.63 -9.60 15.62
N LYS A 161 -6.74 -10.31 15.45
CA LYS A 161 -6.93 -11.59 16.14
C LYS A 161 -5.74 -12.44 15.77
N CYS A 162 -4.91 -12.78 16.76
CA CYS A 162 -3.86 -13.76 16.55
C CYS A 162 -4.57 -15.03 16.05
N ALA A 163 -4.18 -15.52 14.90
CA ALA A 163 -4.81 -16.67 14.29
C ALA A 163 -3.73 -17.68 13.97
N TYR A 164 -4.02 -18.94 14.30
CA TYR A 164 -3.32 -20.04 13.67
C TYR A 164 -3.96 -20.24 12.30
N LEU A 165 -3.13 -20.09 11.28
CA LEU A 165 -3.50 -20.32 9.89
C LEU A 165 -3.06 -21.73 9.53
N SER A 166 -4.03 -22.58 9.24
CA SER A 166 -3.80 -23.94 8.75
C SER A 166 -3.70 -23.96 7.23
N ASP A 167 -3.41 -25.12 6.68
CA ASP A 167 -3.26 -25.34 5.25
C ASP A 167 -4.45 -24.86 4.39
N ALA A 168 -4.15 -24.45 3.17
CA ALA A 168 -5.14 -24.20 2.14
C ALA A 168 -5.61 -25.53 1.55
N ILE A 169 -6.92 -25.81 1.64
CA ILE A 169 -7.55 -27.01 1.10
C ILE A 169 -8.42 -26.60 -0.09
N ARG A 170 -8.25 -27.28 -1.22
CA ARG A 170 -9.09 -27.09 -2.40
C ARG A 170 -10.48 -27.66 -2.15
N ARG A 171 -11.51 -26.85 -2.37
CA ARG A 171 -12.92 -27.29 -2.43
C ARG A 171 -13.49 -26.85 -3.76
N GLU A 172 -13.79 -27.81 -4.63
CA GLU A 172 -14.20 -27.57 -6.02
C GLU A 172 -13.13 -26.74 -6.77
N ASP A 173 -13.50 -25.55 -7.25
CA ASP A 173 -12.62 -24.60 -7.95
C ASP A 173 -12.02 -23.51 -7.03
N ASN A 174 -12.30 -23.55 -5.72
CA ASN A 174 -11.86 -22.53 -4.77
C ASN A 174 -10.91 -23.08 -3.71
N TRP A 175 -10.03 -22.22 -3.23
CA TRP A 175 -9.14 -22.52 -2.11
C TRP A 175 -9.68 -21.92 -0.81
N MET A 176 -9.65 -22.70 0.28
CA MET A 176 -10.05 -22.25 1.61
C MET A 176 -8.96 -22.55 2.63
N MET A 177 -8.70 -21.56 3.49
CA MET A 177 -7.75 -21.67 4.60
C MET A 177 -8.53 -21.86 5.91
N GLY A 178 -8.15 -22.87 6.69
CA GLY A 178 -8.64 -22.98 8.06
C GLY A 178 -7.97 -21.93 8.94
N ILE A 179 -8.78 -21.23 9.74
CA ILE A 179 -8.31 -20.20 10.67
C ILE A 179 -8.81 -20.59 12.04
N THR A 180 -7.89 -20.86 12.94
CA THR A 180 -8.18 -21.11 14.35
C THR A 180 -7.83 -19.84 15.11
N GLY A 181 -8.84 -19.13 15.60
CA GLY A 181 -8.62 -17.93 16.40
C GLY A 181 -7.92 -18.29 17.69
N LEU A 182 -6.84 -17.59 18.00
CA LEU A 182 -6.19 -17.63 19.30
C LEU A 182 -6.71 -16.43 20.10
N ASP A 183 -7.36 -16.69 21.24
CA ASP A 183 -7.69 -15.67 22.23
C ASP A 183 -6.41 -15.27 22.99
N ARG A 184 -5.47 -14.66 22.27
CA ARG A 184 -4.19 -14.19 22.83
C ARG A 184 -4.09 -12.68 22.68
N PRO A 185 -4.75 -11.91 23.55
CA PRO A 185 -4.40 -10.51 23.69
C PRO A 185 -3.02 -10.48 24.38
N GLY A 186 -1.96 -10.36 23.59
CA GLY A 186 -0.66 -9.91 24.11
C GLY A 186 -0.83 -8.58 24.85
N PRO A 187 0.13 -8.16 25.69
CA PRO A 187 -0.03 -6.96 26.51
C PRO A 187 -0.38 -5.75 25.64
N PHE A 188 -1.39 -4.99 26.08
CA PHE A 188 -1.94 -3.86 25.35
C PHE A 188 -2.36 -2.75 26.30
N ASN A 189 -2.52 -1.52 25.78
CA ASN A 189 -3.07 -0.43 26.57
C ASN A 189 -4.57 -0.67 26.83
N PRO A 190 -5.02 -0.79 28.10
CA PRO A 190 -6.42 -1.05 28.41
C PRO A 190 -7.35 0.12 28.03
N VAL A 191 -6.81 1.32 27.82
CA VAL A 191 -7.57 2.47 27.32
C VAL A 191 -7.70 2.34 25.80
N GLU A 192 -8.92 2.08 25.33
CA GLU A 192 -9.20 1.92 23.89
C GLU A 192 -8.65 3.08 23.05
N GLY A 193 -8.06 2.73 21.92
CA GLY A 193 -7.50 3.64 20.91
C GLY A 193 -6.18 4.29 21.30
N ASN A 194 -5.64 4.05 22.50
CA ASN A 194 -4.39 4.67 22.96
C ASN A 194 -3.20 3.74 22.73
N PRO A 195 -2.10 4.22 22.13
CA PRO A 195 -0.90 3.44 21.96
C PRO A 195 -0.13 3.27 23.28
N ALA A 196 0.72 2.26 23.30
CA ALA A 196 1.74 2.04 24.32
C ALA A 196 2.95 1.38 23.66
N LEU A 197 4.13 1.56 24.23
CA LEU A 197 5.37 0.95 23.77
C LEU A 197 6.22 0.49 24.95
N VAL A 198 7.05 -0.49 24.71
CA VAL A 198 8.03 -1.01 25.66
C VAL A 198 9.42 -0.92 25.04
N CYS A 199 10.41 -0.54 25.83
CA CYS A 199 11.80 -0.55 25.41
C CYS A 199 12.73 -1.02 26.53
N ALA A 200 13.87 -1.56 26.15
CA ALA A 200 14.92 -2.00 27.07
C ALA A 200 16.21 -1.20 26.83
N THR A 201 16.88 -0.79 27.91
CA THR A 201 18.18 -0.12 27.86
C THR A 201 19.34 -1.12 27.95
N SER A 202 20.53 -0.70 27.52
CA SER A 202 21.78 -1.45 27.68
C SER A 202 22.12 -1.75 29.15
N THR A 203 21.66 -0.92 30.09
CA THR A 203 21.81 -1.10 31.54
C THR A 203 20.78 -2.03 32.17
N GLY A 204 19.88 -2.60 31.39
CA GLY A 204 18.86 -3.52 31.90
C GLY A 204 17.62 -2.85 32.49
N LEU A 205 17.34 -1.59 32.17
CA LEU A 205 16.07 -0.96 32.51
C LEU A 205 15.03 -1.30 31.45
N LEU A 206 13.87 -1.80 31.89
CA LEU A 206 12.68 -1.95 31.06
C LEU A 206 11.76 -0.75 31.29
N ARG A 207 11.44 -0.03 30.22
CA ARG A 207 10.59 1.16 30.25
C ARG A 207 9.29 0.89 29.50
N LEU A 208 8.16 1.20 30.11
CA LEU A 208 6.82 1.16 29.52
C LEU A 208 6.31 2.59 29.38
N LEU A 209 6.13 3.04 28.14
CA LEU A 209 5.52 4.33 27.85
C LEU A 209 4.09 4.11 27.36
N TYR A 210 3.11 4.74 28.00
CA TYR A 210 1.70 4.56 27.65
C TYR A 210 0.91 5.85 27.77
N ARG A 211 -0.16 5.98 26.98
CA ARG A 211 -1.02 7.16 26.97
C ARG A 211 -2.33 6.93 27.73
N ARG A 212 -2.70 7.89 28.58
CA ARG A 212 -4.02 7.96 29.23
C ARG A 212 -4.93 8.89 28.42
N SER A 213 -6.24 8.62 28.40
CA SER A 213 -7.23 9.41 27.66
C SER A 213 -7.05 10.93 27.87
N GLY A 214 -6.67 11.64 26.81
CA GLY A 214 -6.52 13.10 26.81
C GLY A 214 -5.25 13.66 27.49
N GLN A 215 -4.30 12.83 27.92
CA GLN A 215 -3.04 13.26 28.55
C GLN A 215 -1.81 12.93 27.69
N SER A 216 -0.65 13.50 28.07
CA SER A 216 0.68 13.16 27.56
C SER A 216 1.05 11.71 27.89
N TYR A 217 2.12 11.20 27.25
CA TYR A 217 2.67 9.90 27.59
C TYR A 217 3.16 9.87 29.04
N LEU A 218 2.84 8.78 29.75
CA LEU A 218 3.37 8.44 31.06
C LEU A 218 4.41 7.34 30.91
N GLU A 219 5.36 7.29 31.83
CA GLU A 219 6.45 6.32 31.83
C GLU A 219 6.50 5.55 33.15
N VAL A 220 6.72 4.24 33.05
CA VAL A 220 6.99 3.35 34.20
C VAL A 220 8.23 2.54 33.87
N THR A 221 9.17 2.46 34.82
CA THR A 221 10.46 1.78 34.64
C THR A 221 10.62 0.67 35.67
N VAL A 222 11.20 -0.45 35.25
CA VAL A 222 11.53 -1.61 36.08
C VAL A 222 12.96 -2.04 35.77
N GLU A 223 13.77 -2.29 36.80
CA GLU A 223 15.09 -2.90 36.65
C GLU A 223 14.97 -4.40 36.37
N LEU A 224 15.68 -4.87 35.35
CA LEU A 224 15.79 -6.29 35.04
C LEU A 224 16.94 -6.88 35.88
N GLU A 225 16.66 -7.95 36.63
CA GLU A 225 17.71 -8.70 37.33
C GLU A 225 18.74 -9.22 36.31
N GLY A 226 20.04 -8.94 36.51
CA GLY A 226 21.07 -9.62 35.70
C GLY A 226 22.42 -8.95 35.41
N LEU A 227 22.75 -7.77 35.92
CA LEU A 227 24.10 -7.22 35.73
C LEU A 227 24.95 -7.45 37.00
N GLY A 228 25.82 -8.46 36.94
CA GLY A 228 26.75 -8.80 38.04
C GLY A 228 28.01 -7.93 38.07
N SER A 229 28.29 -7.21 36.99
CA SER A 229 29.47 -6.37 36.78
C SER A 229 29.10 -5.07 36.06
N SER A 230 29.84 -3.98 36.29
CA SER A 230 29.68 -2.70 35.59
C SER A 230 30.11 -2.73 34.11
N ALA A 231 30.63 -3.88 33.65
CA ALA A 231 31.08 -4.12 32.28
C ALA A 231 30.06 -4.91 31.44
N ASP A 232 29.03 -5.50 32.07
CA ASP A 232 28.01 -6.25 31.36
C ASP A 232 26.94 -5.26 30.86
N PHE A 233 26.73 -5.23 29.55
CA PHE A 233 25.67 -4.45 28.91
C PHE A 233 24.89 -5.35 27.97
N PHE A 234 23.58 -5.16 27.92
CA PHE A 234 22.76 -5.76 26.87
C PHE A 234 23.05 -5.04 25.56
N THR A 235 23.19 -5.80 24.46
CA THR A 235 23.36 -5.24 23.11
C THR A 235 22.07 -5.32 22.29
N HIS A 236 21.26 -6.34 22.56
CA HIS A 236 20.02 -6.62 21.84
C HIS A 236 18.91 -7.07 22.79
N ALA A 237 17.69 -6.61 22.54
CA ALA A 237 16.48 -7.15 23.13
C ALA A 237 15.36 -7.25 22.09
N SER A 238 14.64 -8.36 22.09
CA SER A 238 13.43 -8.56 21.29
C SER A 238 12.24 -8.91 22.17
N PHE A 239 11.04 -8.58 21.69
CA PHE A 239 9.80 -8.71 22.43
C PHE A 239 8.79 -9.53 21.64
N ALA A 240 8.13 -10.49 22.29
CA ALA A 240 7.07 -11.28 21.70
C ALA A 240 5.94 -11.52 22.72
N PRO A 241 4.67 -11.45 22.31
CA PRO A 241 3.55 -11.77 23.20
C PRO A 241 3.53 -13.28 23.51
N ASP A 242 3.25 -13.63 24.77
CA ASP A 242 3.15 -15.01 25.25
C ASP A 242 1.71 -15.36 25.69
N ASN A 243 1.46 -16.66 25.91
CA ASN A 243 0.13 -17.25 26.13
C ASN A 243 -0.63 -16.68 27.32
N ASP A 244 0.08 -16.14 28.32
CA ASP A 244 -0.50 -15.67 29.59
C ASP A 244 -0.67 -14.15 29.65
N ARG A 245 -0.78 -13.47 28.48
CA ARG A 245 -0.78 -11.99 28.34
C ARG A 245 0.51 -11.33 28.82
N THR A 246 1.57 -12.12 28.94
CA THR A 246 2.93 -11.72 29.27
C THR A 246 3.69 -11.38 27.99
N LEU A 247 4.82 -10.70 28.15
CA LEU A 247 5.75 -10.42 27.06
C LEU A 247 7.01 -11.27 27.29
N ALA A 248 7.28 -12.20 26.38
CA ALA A 248 8.56 -12.90 26.35
C ALA A 248 9.63 -11.94 25.81
N GLN A 249 10.76 -11.90 26.50
CA GLN A 249 11.91 -11.10 26.11
C GLN A 249 13.12 -12.03 25.89
N ALA A 250 13.76 -11.95 24.74
CA ALA A 250 15.07 -12.55 24.50
C ALA A 250 16.14 -11.46 24.55
N LYS A 251 17.27 -11.73 25.20
CA LYS A 251 18.39 -10.81 25.39
C LYS A 251 19.70 -11.47 25.03
N ASP A 252 20.64 -10.67 24.55
CA ASP A 252 22.03 -11.11 24.30
C ASP A 252 23.02 -10.32 25.17
N LEU A 253 24.04 -11.02 25.67
CA LEU A 253 25.14 -10.47 26.49
C LEU A 253 26.41 -10.48 25.63
N GLY A 254 27.01 -9.32 25.39
CA GLY A 254 28.19 -9.24 24.52
C GLY A 254 29.46 -9.84 25.17
N GLU A 255 30.08 -10.85 24.56
CA GLU A 255 31.48 -11.22 24.85
C GLU A 255 32.46 -10.46 23.92
N PRO A 256 33.55 -9.87 24.45
CA PRO A 256 34.42 -8.95 23.70
C PRO A 256 35.59 -9.61 22.96
N SER A 257 35.40 -10.77 22.32
CA SER A 257 36.45 -11.33 21.44
C SER A 257 35.88 -12.25 20.36
N PHE A 258 35.60 -11.69 19.18
CA PHE A 258 35.20 -12.49 18.01
C PHE A 258 36.15 -12.25 16.84
N ASN A 259 36.75 -13.35 16.36
CA ASN A 259 37.81 -13.38 15.36
C ASN A 259 37.20 -13.25 13.95
N GLU A 260 37.68 -12.32 13.13
CA GLU A 260 37.14 -11.96 11.78
C GLU A 260 36.95 -13.18 10.84
N ASN A 261 37.70 -14.26 11.05
CA ASN A 261 37.58 -15.48 10.25
C ASN A 261 36.34 -16.33 10.58
N SER A 262 35.73 -16.15 11.76
CA SER A 262 34.55 -16.92 12.17
C SER A 262 33.28 -16.43 11.47
N VAL A 263 33.11 -15.12 11.23
CA VAL A 263 31.92 -14.57 10.58
C VAL A 263 31.86 -14.99 9.11
N LEU A 264 32.99 -15.04 8.40
CA LEU A 264 33.01 -15.60 7.05
C LEU A 264 32.68 -17.09 7.05
N GLN A 265 33.05 -17.85 8.08
CA GLN A 265 32.70 -19.28 8.19
C GLN A 265 31.26 -19.51 8.66
N GLU A 266 30.75 -18.73 9.61
CA GLU A 266 29.38 -18.80 10.12
C GLU A 266 28.38 -18.21 9.15
N ALA A 267 28.67 -17.09 8.47
CA ALA A 267 27.86 -16.63 7.35
C ALA A 267 27.90 -17.63 6.18
N ARG A 268 29.06 -18.26 5.90
CA ARG A 268 29.14 -19.40 4.96
C ARG A 268 28.37 -20.64 5.42
N HIS A 269 28.15 -20.82 6.73
CA HIS A 269 27.35 -21.93 7.29
C HIS A 269 25.85 -21.59 7.33
N TYR A 270 25.49 -20.35 7.64
CA TYR A 270 24.13 -19.85 7.73
C TYR A 270 23.49 -19.76 6.33
N TYR A 271 24.25 -19.34 5.32
CA TYR A 271 23.80 -19.30 3.92
C TYR A 271 23.85 -20.67 3.20
N ARG A 272 24.52 -21.69 3.77
CA ARG A 272 24.58 -23.05 3.21
C ARG A 272 23.50 -24.00 3.72
N ARG A 273 22.76 -23.65 4.77
CA ARG A 273 21.60 -24.45 5.17
C ARG A 273 20.42 -24.07 4.29
N LEU A 274 20.05 -24.96 3.36
CA LEU A 274 18.68 -25.00 2.84
C LEU A 274 17.74 -24.85 4.03
N VAL A 275 16.84 -23.87 3.99
CA VAL A 275 15.79 -23.73 5.00
C VAL A 275 14.92 -24.99 4.93
N GLU A 276 15.10 -25.90 5.89
CA GLU A 276 14.28 -27.10 6.02
C GLU A 276 12.97 -26.74 6.70
N PHE A 277 11.89 -26.69 5.92
CA PHE A 277 10.54 -26.55 6.46
C PHE A 277 10.14 -27.87 7.11
N ARG A 278 9.59 -27.83 8.32
CA ARG A 278 9.15 -29.02 9.07
C ARG A 278 7.72 -28.86 9.58
N TYR A 279 6.96 -29.94 9.61
CA TYR A 279 5.66 -29.94 10.29
C TYR A 279 5.88 -29.69 11.78
N ARG A 280 5.17 -28.72 12.36
CA ARG A 280 5.38 -28.36 13.78
C ARG A 280 5.08 -29.52 14.73
N ASP A 281 4.08 -30.33 14.40
CA ASP A 281 3.56 -31.36 15.31
C ASP A 281 4.36 -32.66 15.23
N THR A 282 4.91 -32.99 14.06
CA THR A 282 5.66 -34.23 13.82
C THR A 282 7.16 -34.00 13.64
N MET A 283 7.58 -32.75 13.42
CA MET A 283 8.94 -32.33 13.05
C MET A 283 9.47 -32.96 11.76
N ASP A 284 8.59 -33.59 10.97
CA ASP A 284 8.93 -34.18 9.67
C ASP A 284 9.25 -33.09 8.65
N VAL A 285 10.24 -33.34 7.79
CA VAL A 285 10.64 -32.42 6.72
C VAL A 285 9.51 -32.31 5.69
N ILE A 286 9.11 -31.08 5.38
CA ILE A 286 8.12 -30.77 4.35
C ILE A 286 8.85 -30.75 3.00
N THR A 287 8.65 -31.81 2.23
CA THR A 287 9.15 -31.95 0.86
C THR A 287 8.08 -31.57 -0.16
N ALA A 288 8.48 -31.20 -1.38
CA ALA A 288 7.54 -30.99 -2.48
C ALA A 288 6.75 -32.28 -2.77
N ASP A 289 5.45 -32.28 -2.50
CA ASP A 289 4.56 -33.40 -2.78
C ASP A 289 3.65 -33.15 -4.01
N TYR A 290 3.71 -31.94 -4.57
CA TYR A 290 2.92 -31.49 -5.72
C TYR A 290 1.42 -31.76 -5.55
N ASN A 291 0.91 -31.65 -4.31
CA ASN A 291 -0.49 -31.92 -4.03
C ASN A 291 -1.41 -30.81 -4.54
N ASP A 292 -2.14 -31.08 -5.62
CA ASP A 292 -3.09 -30.14 -6.24
C ASP A 292 -4.34 -29.85 -5.40
N SER A 293 -4.51 -30.54 -4.26
CA SER A 293 -5.70 -30.44 -3.39
C SER A 293 -5.40 -29.83 -2.01
N ARG A 294 -4.13 -29.72 -1.61
CA ARG A 294 -3.73 -29.18 -0.29
C ARG A 294 -2.38 -28.47 -0.40
N VAL A 295 -2.30 -27.24 0.11
CA VAL A 295 -1.09 -26.41 0.11
C VAL A 295 -0.82 -25.89 1.52
N THR A 296 0.33 -26.24 2.08
CA THR A 296 0.81 -25.82 3.41
C THR A 296 1.86 -24.70 3.32
N ASN A 297 2.69 -24.70 2.27
CA ASN A 297 3.73 -23.70 2.00
C ASN A 297 4.18 -23.72 0.53
N MET A 298 5.04 -22.76 0.14
CA MET A 298 5.57 -22.65 -1.24
C MET A 298 6.40 -23.88 -1.65
N SER A 299 7.23 -24.41 -0.75
CA SER A 299 8.10 -25.56 -1.01
C SER A 299 7.30 -26.84 -1.31
N GLN A 300 6.17 -27.06 -0.62
CA GLN A 300 5.27 -28.18 -0.86
C GLN A 300 4.63 -28.10 -2.27
N ALA A 301 4.24 -26.90 -2.70
CA ALA A 301 3.67 -26.65 -4.03
C ALA A 301 4.70 -26.79 -5.18
N GLY A 302 5.93 -27.20 -4.87
CA GLY A 302 7.00 -27.35 -5.86
C GLY A 302 7.63 -26.04 -6.30
N PHE A 303 7.45 -24.95 -5.53
CA PHE A 303 8.08 -23.66 -5.82
C PHE A 303 9.58 -23.76 -5.53
N ILE A 304 10.35 -24.07 -6.57
CA ILE A 304 11.82 -24.08 -6.55
C ILE A 304 12.25 -22.96 -7.49
N PHE A 305 13.18 -22.11 -7.05
CA PHE A 305 13.70 -20.98 -7.84
C PHE A 305 14.33 -21.36 -9.20
N LEU A 306 14.33 -22.64 -9.61
CA LEU A 306 15.15 -23.13 -10.73
C LEU A 306 14.56 -24.31 -11.54
N ALA A 307 13.27 -24.69 -11.47
CA ALA A 307 12.81 -25.92 -12.15
C ALA A 307 11.67 -25.75 -13.16
N ASN A 308 12.01 -25.97 -14.44
CA ASN A 308 11.14 -26.07 -15.62
C ASN A 308 10.20 -27.29 -15.60
N LYS A 309 9.21 -27.35 -14.71
CA LYS A 309 8.07 -28.27 -14.85
C LYS A 309 6.76 -27.51 -15.08
N PRO A 310 5.84 -28.02 -15.92
CA PRO A 310 4.52 -27.43 -16.11
C PRO A 310 3.66 -27.72 -14.87
N ILE A 311 3.79 -26.88 -13.85
CA ILE A 311 2.97 -26.90 -12.64
C ILE A 311 1.62 -26.23 -12.99
N ASP A 312 0.49 -26.79 -12.55
CA ASP A 312 -0.79 -26.06 -12.56
C ASP A 312 -0.56 -24.75 -11.78
N PRO A 313 -0.73 -23.56 -12.38
CA PRO A 313 -0.49 -22.31 -11.67
C PRO A 313 -1.45 -22.14 -10.47
N GLY A 314 -2.55 -22.90 -10.39
CA GLY A 314 -3.53 -22.86 -9.29
C GLY A 314 -2.91 -23.02 -7.89
N PRO A 315 -2.30 -24.18 -7.57
CA PRO A 315 -1.62 -24.41 -6.28
C PRO A 315 -0.53 -23.37 -5.95
N ALA A 316 0.27 -22.95 -6.93
CA ALA A 316 1.32 -21.95 -6.72
C ALA A 316 0.72 -20.57 -6.35
N LEU A 317 -0.33 -20.13 -7.06
CA LEU A 317 -1.05 -18.90 -6.74
C LEU A 317 -1.77 -18.99 -5.39
N ALA A 318 -2.29 -20.17 -5.03
CA ALA A 318 -2.86 -20.40 -3.71
C ALA A 318 -1.79 -20.31 -2.60
N ALA A 319 -0.58 -20.83 -2.82
CA ALA A 319 0.53 -20.71 -1.88
C ALA A 319 0.94 -19.24 -1.66
N LEU A 320 1.06 -18.47 -2.74
CA LEU A 320 1.37 -17.03 -2.66
C LEU A 320 0.24 -16.26 -1.96
N ALA A 321 -1.02 -16.56 -2.28
CA ALA A 321 -2.16 -15.91 -1.63
C ALA A 321 -2.23 -16.27 -0.14
N LEU A 322 -1.91 -17.51 0.23
CA LEU A 322 -1.81 -17.97 1.61
C LEU A 322 -0.70 -17.22 2.35
N GLN A 323 0.48 -17.09 1.75
CA GLN A 323 1.60 -16.34 2.34
C GLN A 323 1.24 -14.86 2.54
N HIS A 324 0.64 -14.21 1.53
CA HIS A 324 0.19 -12.83 1.65
C HIS A 324 -0.85 -12.67 2.77
N ALA A 325 -1.86 -13.55 2.83
CA ALA A 325 -2.87 -13.53 3.90
C ALA A 325 -2.23 -13.75 5.28
N THR A 326 -1.24 -14.64 5.37
CA THR A 326 -0.47 -14.91 6.59
C THR A 326 0.28 -13.68 7.08
N SER A 327 1.03 -13.03 6.20
CA SER A 327 1.69 -11.75 6.52
C SER A 327 0.69 -10.67 6.94
N CYS A 328 -0.51 -10.62 6.34
CA CYS A 328 -1.59 -9.72 6.77
C CYS A 328 -2.05 -9.97 8.21
N TYR A 329 -2.27 -11.23 8.60
CA TYR A 329 -2.68 -11.58 9.96
C TYR A 329 -1.57 -11.30 10.99
N TYR A 330 -0.31 -11.53 10.62
CA TYR A 330 0.86 -11.21 11.46
C TYR A 330 1.34 -9.76 11.36
N GLN A 331 0.67 -8.92 10.57
CA GLN A 331 1.03 -7.51 10.34
C GLN A 331 2.46 -7.30 9.80
N GLN A 332 3.04 -8.31 9.16
CA GLN A 332 4.36 -8.28 8.52
C GLN A 332 4.30 -7.73 7.09
N ASP A 333 5.43 -7.32 6.55
CA ASP A 333 5.52 -6.89 5.15
C ASP A 333 5.29 -8.08 4.20
N ASN A 334 4.80 -7.79 2.99
CA ASN A 334 4.40 -8.79 2.01
C ASN A 334 4.68 -8.36 0.56
N ASP A 335 5.57 -7.39 0.38
CA ASP A 335 5.98 -6.89 -0.92
C ASP A 335 6.77 -7.94 -1.71
N ASP A 336 7.51 -8.81 -1.02
CA ASP A 336 8.22 -9.97 -1.55
C ASP A 336 7.27 -10.96 -2.24
N VAL A 337 6.08 -11.20 -1.67
CA VAL A 337 5.05 -12.08 -2.26
C VAL A 337 4.54 -11.50 -3.58
N LEU A 338 4.34 -10.19 -3.65
CA LEU A 338 3.91 -9.53 -4.89
C LEU A 338 5.04 -9.43 -5.92
N ALA A 339 6.29 -9.26 -5.47
CA ALA A 339 7.48 -9.24 -6.32
C ALA A 339 7.80 -10.61 -6.92
N ALA A 340 7.41 -11.70 -6.24
CA ALA A 340 7.54 -13.06 -6.76
C ALA A 340 6.56 -13.37 -7.90
N LEU A 341 5.50 -12.57 -8.08
CA LEU A 341 4.59 -12.74 -9.22
C LEU A 341 5.29 -12.30 -10.52
N PRO A 342 5.01 -12.99 -11.64
CA PRO A 342 5.56 -12.58 -12.92
C PRO A 342 5.11 -11.14 -13.25
N PRO A 343 5.97 -10.33 -13.89
CA PRO A 343 5.62 -8.96 -14.30
C PRO A 343 4.34 -8.90 -15.15
N TYR A 344 4.03 -10.00 -15.83
CA TYR A 344 2.79 -10.22 -16.56
C TYR A 344 2.05 -11.44 -16.00
N LEU A 345 0.89 -11.21 -15.37
CA LEU A 345 -0.02 -12.25 -14.95
C LEU A 345 -1.29 -12.21 -15.83
N PRO A 346 -1.58 -13.25 -16.63
CA PRO A 346 -2.80 -13.32 -17.43
C PRO A 346 -4.06 -13.05 -16.60
N LEU A 347 -5.04 -12.36 -17.18
CA LEU A 347 -6.25 -11.88 -16.50
C LEU A 347 -6.95 -12.97 -15.66
N ILE A 348 -7.06 -14.17 -16.23
CA ILE A 348 -7.68 -15.34 -15.58
C ILE A 348 -6.91 -15.75 -14.32
N LEU A 349 -5.58 -15.80 -14.39
CA LEU A 349 -4.72 -16.17 -13.27
C LEU A 349 -4.70 -15.07 -12.21
N ARG A 350 -4.73 -13.80 -12.62
CA ARG A 350 -4.85 -12.64 -11.73
C ARG A 350 -6.15 -12.70 -10.93
N PHE A 351 -7.29 -12.92 -11.59
CA PHE A 351 -8.56 -13.05 -10.88
C PHE A 351 -8.60 -14.27 -9.97
N LYS A 352 -8.06 -15.42 -10.39
CA LYS A 352 -7.92 -16.59 -9.50
C LYS A 352 -7.11 -16.27 -8.23
N PHE A 353 -5.99 -15.56 -8.38
CA PHE A 353 -5.16 -15.12 -7.26
C PHE A 353 -5.92 -14.14 -6.34
N LEU A 354 -6.58 -13.13 -6.89
CA LEU A 354 -7.38 -12.18 -6.12
C LEU A 354 -8.53 -12.88 -5.38
N HIS A 355 -9.25 -13.79 -6.03
CA HIS A 355 -10.29 -14.58 -5.37
C HIS A 355 -9.74 -15.39 -4.20
N ALA A 356 -8.56 -16.01 -4.35
CA ALA A 356 -7.89 -16.71 -3.25
C ALA A 356 -7.51 -15.76 -2.10
N LEU A 357 -6.95 -14.57 -2.41
CA LEU A 357 -6.62 -13.54 -1.41
C LEU A 357 -7.83 -13.12 -0.58
N TYR A 358 -8.95 -12.82 -1.25
CA TYR A 358 -10.19 -12.40 -0.58
C TYR A 358 -10.76 -13.53 0.29
N ASN A 359 -10.71 -14.78 -0.17
CA ASN A 359 -11.18 -15.95 0.58
C ASN A 359 -10.34 -16.17 1.85
N PHE A 360 -9.01 -16.19 1.72
CA PHE A 360 -8.11 -16.40 2.84
C PHE A 360 -8.17 -15.26 3.86
N SER A 361 -8.35 -14.04 3.39
CA SER A 361 -8.44 -12.85 4.25
C SER A 361 -9.81 -12.66 4.92
N ARG A 362 -10.82 -13.47 4.55
CA ARG A 362 -12.21 -13.41 5.05
C ARG A 362 -12.79 -11.99 5.07
N ILE A 363 -12.50 -11.19 4.03
CA ILE A 363 -12.97 -9.81 3.94
C ILE A 363 -14.48 -9.82 3.69
N SER A 364 -15.25 -9.23 4.59
CA SER A 364 -16.68 -9.03 4.34
C SER A 364 -16.88 -7.94 3.29
N VAL A 365 -17.65 -8.28 2.25
CA VAL A 365 -17.98 -7.37 1.14
C VAL A 365 -19.48 -7.09 1.01
N ASP A 366 -20.35 -7.81 1.75
CA ASP A 366 -21.81 -7.60 1.72
C ASP A 366 -22.25 -6.65 2.85
N TYR A 367 -22.68 -5.46 2.47
CA TYR A 367 -23.30 -4.46 3.36
C TYR A 367 -24.67 -4.01 2.83
N VAL A 368 -25.36 -4.87 2.06
CA VAL A 368 -26.67 -4.57 1.48
C VAL A 368 -27.79 -4.64 2.52
N SER A 369 -27.69 -5.58 3.46
CA SER A 369 -28.68 -5.78 4.52
C SER A 369 -28.54 -4.73 5.62
N VAL A 370 -29.65 -4.37 6.27
CA VAL A 370 -29.65 -3.42 7.40
C VAL A 370 -28.77 -3.92 8.56
N GLU A 371 -28.72 -5.23 8.78
CA GLU A 371 -27.88 -5.84 9.82
C GLU A 371 -26.39 -5.69 9.51
N ASN A 372 -25.99 -5.95 8.26
CA ASN A 372 -24.59 -5.80 7.86
C ASN A 372 -24.19 -4.32 7.84
N GLN A 373 -25.09 -3.40 7.49
CA GLN A 373 -24.85 -1.96 7.57
C GLN A 373 -24.47 -1.50 8.98
N LYS A 374 -25.02 -2.12 10.04
CA LYS A 374 -24.59 -1.83 11.43
C LYS A 374 -23.12 -2.20 11.68
N GLN A 375 -22.60 -3.17 10.94
CA GLN A 375 -21.20 -3.62 11.02
C GLN A 375 -20.26 -2.85 10.08
N ALA A 376 -20.79 -2.03 9.17
CA ALA A 376 -20.01 -1.26 8.20
C ALA A 376 -18.90 -0.37 8.83
N PRO A 377 -19.02 0.18 10.05
CA PRO A 377 -17.91 0.91 10.67
C PRO A 377 -16.63 0.08 10.82
N ARG A 378 -16.71 -1.26 10.85
CA ARG A 378 -15.54 -2.16 10.88
C ARG A 378 -14.68 -2.09 9.62
N ILE A 379 -15.22 -1.60 8.49
CA ILE A 379 -14.46 -1.34 7.26
C ILE A 379 -13.29 -0.39 7.54
N LEU A 380 -13.47 0.57 8.46
CA LEU A 380 -12.47 1.57 8.79
C LEU A 380 -11.33 1.00 9.64
N SER A 381 -11.57 -0.03 10.45
CA SER A 381 -10.53 -0.67 11.27
C SER A 381 -9.90 -1.91 10.63
N ASN A 382 -10.46 -2.42 9.54
CA ASN A 382 -9.94 -3.62 8.87
C ASN A 382 -8.65 -3.33 8.08
N THR A 383 -7.49 -3.58 8.70
CA THR A 383 -6.16 -3.39 8.09
C THR A 383 -5.84 -4.44 7.02
N ILE A 384 -6.35 -5.67 7.15
CA ILE A 384 -6.18 -6.75 6.17
C ILE A 384 -6.82 -6.36 4.83
N MET A 385 -8.02 -5.78 4.88
CA MET A 385 -8.72 -5.30 3.69
C MET A 385 -7.90 -4.27 2.90
N VAL A 386 -7.22 -3.35 3.59
CA VAL A 386 -6.34 -2.35 2.94
C VAL A 386 -5.20 -3.02 2.18
N ARG A 387 -4.58 -4.06 2.76
CA ARG A 387 -3.48 -4.79 2.14
C ARG A 387 -3.93 -5.56 0.90
N VAL A 388 -5.06 -6.26 0.99
CA VAL A 388 -5.64 -6.98 -0.16
C VAL A 388 -6.05 -6.01 -1.28
N MET A 389 -6.66 -4.87 -0.95
CA MET A 389 -6.99 -3.85 -1.95
C MET A 389 -5.74 -3.18 -2.53
N SER A 390 -4.67 -3.04 -1.75
CA SER A 390 -3.37 -2.58 -2.26
C SER A 390 -2.83 -3.54 -3.32
N ALA A 391 -2.83 -4.85 -3.01
CA ALA A 391 -2.45 -5.89 -3.96
C ALA A 391 -3.33 -5.87 -5.22
N GLN A 392 -4.65 -5.74 -5.07
CA GLN A 392 -5.58 -5.62 -6.21
C GLN A 392 -5.29 -4.38 -7.06
N ASN A 393 -5.04 -3.22 -6.45
CA ASN A 393 -4.68 -2.01 -7.17
C ASN A 393 -3.35 -2.16 -7.94
N THR A 394 -2.34 -2.76 -7.32
CA THR A 394 -1.03 -3.02 -7.94
C THR A 394 -1.14 -3.99 -9.11
N LEU A 395 -1.90 -5.06 -8.96
CA LEU A 395 -2.10 -6.06 -10.03
C LEU A 395 -3.00 -5.56 -11.15
N GLY A 396 -3.80 -4.51 -10.93
CA GLY A 396 -4.73 -3.95 -11.92
C GLY A 396 -4.06 -3.18 -13.06
N PHE A 397 -2.77 -2.84 -12.94
CA PHE A 397 -2.04 -2.19 -14.04
C PHE A 397 -1.83 -3.15 -15.21
N THR A 398 -2.06 -2.63 -16.42
CA THR A 398 -1.77 -3.34 -17.67
C THR A 398 -0.27 -3.26 -18.00
N ASN A 399 0.16 -3.97 -19.03
CA ASN A 399 1.59 -4.18 -19.37
C ASN A 399 2.39 -2.90 -19.57
N ASP A 400 1.72 -1.80 -19.95
CA ASP A 400 2.37 -0.51 -20.15
C ASP A 400 2.55 0.30 -18.84
N ARG A 401 2.03 -0.22 -17.71
CA ARG A 401 1.95 0.44 -16.39
C ARG A 401 1.24 1.79 -16.41
N LYS A 402 0.57 2.15 -17.50
CA LYS A 402 -0.12 3.42 -17.71
C LYS A 402 -1.63 3.25 -17.62
N HIS A 403 -2.16 2.17 -18.17
CA HIS A 403 -3.59 1.87 -18.07
C HIS A 403 -3.85 0.91 -16.92
N GLN A 404 -4.93 1.19 -16.20
CA GLN A 404 -5.42 0.36 -15.11
C GLN A 404 -6.77 -0.22 -15.52
N ASP A 405 -7.00 -1.49 -15.23
CA ASP A 405 -8.28 -2.12 -15.46
C ASP A 405 -9.35 -1.66 -14.43
N PRO A 406 -10.63 -1.99 -14.62
CA PRO A 406 -11.68 -1.57 -13.69
C PRO A 406 -11.45 -2.11 -12.28
N SER A 407 -10.92 -3.34 -12.16
CA SER A 407 -10.58 -3.97 -10.87
C SER A 407 -9.61 -3.12 -10.05
N GLY A 408 -8.49 -2.72 -10.64
CA GLY A 408 -7.50 -1.86 -10.01
C GLY A 408 -8.06 -0.48 -9.69
N LYS A 409 -8.84 0.12 -10.61
CA LYS A 409 -9.48 1.43 -10.41
C LYS A 409 -10.47 1.42 -9.24
N ILE A 410 -11.24 0.34 -9.08
CA ILE A 410 -12.16 0.16 -7.95
C ILE A 410 -11.38 0.08 -6.64
N ALA A 411 -10.34 -0.76 -6.59
CA ALA A 411 -9.50 -0.90 -5.40
C ALA A 411 -8.81 0.42 -5.02
N TRP A 412 -8.25 1.12 -6.01
CA TRP A 412 -7.70 2.47 -5.86
C TRP A 412 -8.70 3.43 -5.23
N MET A 413 -9.92 3.46 -5.75
CA MET A 413 -10.94 4.36 -5.23
C MET A 413 -11.37 3.99 -3.81
N ILE A 414 -11.55 2.70 -3.50
CA ILE A 414 -11.92 2.27 -2.13
C ILE A 414 -10.86 2.67 -1.11
N LEU A 415 -9.56 2.48 -1.43
CA LEU A 415 -8.44 2.90 -0.59
C LEU A 415 -8.51 4.41 -0.31
N ASN A 416 -8.77 5.21 -1.35
CA ASN A 416 -8.89 6.66 -1.22
C ASN A 416 -10.13 7.09 -0.45
N LEU A 417 -11.30 6.53 -0.73
CA LEU A 417 -12.53 6.81 0.02
C LEU A 417 -12.37 6.46 1.51
N ARG A 418 -11.73 5.33 1.83
CA ARG A 418 -11.43 4.97 3.22
C ARG A 418 -10.50 5.99 3.87
N SER A 419 -9.45 6.41 3.17
CA SER A 419 -8.56 7.49 3.64
C SER A 419 -9.31 8.79 3.88
N VAL A 420 -10.21 9.20 2.97
CA VAL A 420 -11.06 10.38 3.13
C VAL A 420 -11.94 10.25 4.38
N VAL A 421 -12.62 9.12 4.60
CA VAL A 421 -13.45 8.91 5.79
C VAL A 421 -12.63 9.07 7.06
N LEU A 422 -11.44 8.47 7.11
CA LEU A 422 -10.56 8.60 8.27
C LEU A 422 -10.16 10.06 8.49
N ASN A 423 -9.69 10.76 7.46
CA ASN A 423 -9.33 12.18 7.55
C ASN A 423 -10.50 13.04 8.07
N LEU A 424 -11.71 12.87 7.51
CA LEU A 424 -12.90 13.63 7.92
C LEU A 424 -13.37 13.29 9.33
N ARG A 425 -13.42 12.00 9.70
CA ARG A 425 -13.83 11.54 11.04
C ARG A 425 -12.96 12.14 12.13
N PHE A 426 -11.68 12.26 11.84
CA PHE A 426 -10.66 12.75 12.75
C PHE A 426 -10.63 14.28 12.78
N ALA A 427 -10.82 14.95 11.64
CA ALA A 427 -10.74 16.39 11.52
C ALA A 427 -12.03 17.15 11.89
N VAL A 428 -13.20 16.49 11.84
CA VAL A 428 -14.51 17.13 12.03
C VAL A 428 -15.15 16.63 13.34
N PRO A 429 -14.97 17.36 14.46
CA PRO A 429 -15.57 16.98 15.72
C PRO A 429 -17.11 17.14 15.68
N PRO A 430 -17.87 16.29 16.39
CA PRO A 430 -19.32 16.25 16.28
C PRO A 430 -20.05 17.42 16.96
N ARG A 431 -19.40 18.12 17.90
CA ARG A 431 -20.03 19.16 18.74
C ARG A 431 -19.34 20.53 18.67
N GLU A 432 -18.18 20.59 18.03
CA GLU A 432 -17.33 21.78 18.01
C GLU A 432 -17.02 22.18 16.57
N PRO A 433 -16.75 23.47 16.29
CA PRO A 433 -16.29 23.90 14.99
C PRO A 433 -14.89 23.34 14.71
N SER A 434 -14.67 22.90 13.48
CA SER A 434 -13.36 22.37 13.07
C SER A 434 -12.29 23.48 13.12
N PRO A 435 -11.07 23.23 13.64
CA PRO A 435 -10.04 24.26 13.68
C PRO A 435 -9.66 24.76 12.26
N PRO A 436 -9.43 26.07 12.04
CA PRO A 436 -9.18 26.60 10.70
C PRO A 436 -7.96 26.00 9.98
N ASP A 437 -6.90 25.64 10.70
CA ASP A 437 -5.72 25.02 10.09
C ASP A 437 -6.00 23.57 9.64
N THR A 438 -6.83 22.84 10.39
CA THR A 438 -7.36 21.52 10.00
C THR A 438 -8.27 21.65 8.78
N VAL A 439 -9.11 22.68 8.73
CA VAL A 439 -9.97 22.93 7.56
C VAL A 439 -9.12 23.22 6.32
N ARG A 440 -8.00 23.95 6.47
CA ARG A 440 -7.05 24.19 5.38
C ARG A 440 -6.47 22.88 4.83
N SER A 441 -6.12 21.91 5.68
CA SER A 441 -5.59 20.61 5.23
C SER A 441 -6.66 19.76 4.51
N LEU A 442 -7.93 19.93 4.86
CA LEU A 442 -9.04 19.22 4.23
C LEU A 442 -9.48 19.78 2.87
N LEU A 443 -9.10 21.01 2.49
CA LEU A 443 -9.57 21.67 1.27
C LEU A 443 -9.46 20.78 0.02
N ARG A 444 -8.35 20.08 -0.14
CA ARG A 444 -8.10 19.23 -1.31
C ARG A 444 -8.77 17.86 -1.21
N VAL A 445 -8.90 17.34 0.00
CA VAL A 445 -9.64 16.11 0.30
C VAL A 445 -11.13 16.28 -0.01
N VAL A 446 -11.72 17.42 0.38
CA VAL A 446 -13.11 17.78 0.06
C VAL A 446 -13.28 17.93 -1.45
N LYS A 447 -12.41 18.69 -2.13
CA LYS A 447 -12.46 18.83 -3.59
C LYS A 447 -12.38 17.49 -4.33
N TRP A 448 -11.45 16.60 -3.95
CA TRP A 448 -11.33 15.27 -4.53
C TRP A 448 -12.63 14.47 -4.41
N THR A 449 -13.26 14.55 -3.24
CA THR A 449 -14.51 13.83 -2.95
C THR A 449 -15.67 14.36 -3.78
N LEU A 450 -15.81 15.69 -3.85
CA LEU A 450 -16.84 16.35 -4.65
C LEU A 450 -16.67 16.05 -6.14
N ASP A 451 -15.44 16.07 -6.65
CA ASP A 451 -15.14 15.75 -8.04
C ASP A 451 -15.41 14.27 -8.35
N LEU A 452 -15.16 13.36 -7.40
CA LEU A 452 -15.52 11.96 -7.54
C LEU A 452 -17.04 11.76 -7.59
N MET A 453 -17.81 12.51 -6.80
CA MET A 453 -19.28 12.50 -6.88
C MET A 453 -19.76 13.02 -8.24
N CYS A 454 -19.11 14.06 -8.78
CA CYS A 454 -19.37 14.57 -10.12
C CYS A 454 -19.04 13.54 -11.20
N TYR A 455 -17.90 12.86 -11.09
CA TYR A 455 -17.51 11.76 -11.98
C TYR A 455 -18.57 10.66 -12.03
N VAL A 456 -19.07 10.24 -10.86
CA VAL A 456 -20.13 9.23 -10.76
C VAL A 456 -21.40 9.69 -11.46
N PHE A 457 -21.87 10.92 -11.20
CA PHE A 457 -23.03 11.46 -11.89
C PHE A 457 -22.82 11.53 -13.40
N ARG A 458 -21.64 11.98 -13.86
CA ARG A 458 -21.31 12.03 -15.28
C ARG A 458 -21.43 10.67 -15.95
N VAL A 459 -20.83 9.63 -15.37
CA VAL A 459 -20.92 8.26 -15.92
C VAL A 459 -22.38 7.79 -15.99
N VAL A 460 -23.18 8.06 -14.95
CA VAL A 460 -24.60 7.69 -14.94
C VAL A 460 -25.40 8.45 -16.01
N LEU A 461 -25.15 9.76 -16.16
CA LEU A 461 -25.81 10.60 -17.16
C LEU A 461 -25.41 10.24 -18.59
N ASP A 462 -24.13 10.00 -18.86
CA ASP A 462 -23.64 9.55 -20.17
C ASP A 462 -24.30 8.23 -20.57
N LEU A 463 -24.31 7.25 -19.65
CA LEU A 463 -24.96 5.96 -19.90
C LEU A 463 -26.47 6.11 -20.13
N TRP A 464 -27.13 6.98 -19.37
CA TRP A 464 -28.55 7.25 -19.52
C TRP A 464 -28.88 7.90 -20.87
N GLN A 465 -28.10 8.87 -21.32
CA GLN A 465 -28.26 9.50 -22.63
C GLN A 465 -28.10 8.49 -23.76
N HIS A 466 -27.08 7.64 -23.70
CA HIS A 466 -26.89 6.59 -24.70
C HIS A 466 -28.00 5.53 -24.65
N GLN A 467 -28.51 5.19 -23.47
CA GLN A 467 -29.56 4.19 -23.31
C GLN A 467 -30.95 4.71 -23.74
N ARG A 468 -31.22 6.02 -23.61
CA ARG A 468 -32.50 6.65 -23.99
C ARG A 468 -32.83 6.50 -25.47
N HIS A 469 -31.81 6.43 -26.32
CA HIS A 469 -31.96 6.33 -27.78
C HIS A 469 -31.71 4.92 -28.33
N ALA A 470 -31.51 3.92 -27.47
CA ALA A 470 -31.11 2.58 -27.87
C ALA A 470 -32.19 1.53 -27.61
N ASP A 471 -32.42 0.66 -28.60
CA ASP A 471 -33.31 -0.50 -28.46
C ASP A 471 -32.70 -1.63 -27.59
N ASP A 472 -31.36 -1.71 -27.55
CA ASP A 472 -30.62 -2.70 -26.77
C ASP A 472 -30.59 -2.33 -25.27
N LYS A 473 -31.40 -3.03 -24.47
CA LYS A 473 -31.47 -2.86 -22.99
C LYS A 473 -30.18 -3.18 -22.24
N LEU A 474 -29.17 -3.73 -22.90
CA LEU A 474 -27.85 -4.05 -22.34
C LEU A 474 -26.73 -3.23 -22.99
N LEU A 475 -27.04 -2.19 -23.76
CA LEU A 475 -26.05 -1.30 -24.38
C LEU A 475 -25.07 -0.74 -23.34
N TRP A 476 -25.56 -0.40 -22.15
CA TRP A 476 -24.72 0.08 -21.05
C TRP A 476 -23.54 -0.84 -20.72
N ARG A 477 -23.65 -2.17 -20.89
CA ARG A 477 -22.53 -3.10 -20.65
C ARG A 477 -21.41 -2.91 -21.65
N LYS A 478 -21.77 -2.75 -22.92
CA LYS A 478 -20.81 -2.50 -24.00
C LYS A 478 -20.08 -1.19 -23.73
N ARG A 479 -20.82 -0.13 -23.39
CA ARG A 479 -20.25 1.19 -23.05
C ARG A 479 -19.34 1.17 -21.83
N VAL A 480 -19.75 0.52 -20.74
CA VAL A 480 -18.91 0.40 -19.53
C VAL A 480 -17.59 -0.32 -19.83
N SER A 481 -17.64 -1.37 -20.67
CA SER A 481 -16.43 -2.09 -21.10
C SER A 481 -15.57 -1.25 -22.05
N GLU A 482 -16.17 -0.56 -23.01
CA GLU A 482 -15.47 0.31 -23.97
C GLU A 482 -14.76 1.48 -23.28
N TRP A 483 -15.43 2.10 -22.29
CA TRP A 483 -14.89 3.27 -21.58
C TRP A 483 -13.96 2.89 -20.42
N ASN A 484 -13.82 1.59 -20.12
CA ASN A 484 -13.02 1.09 -19.00
C ASN A 484 -13.34 1.86 -17.68
N THR A 485 -14.63 2.13 -17.44
CA THR A 485 -15.08 3.00 -16.34
C THR A 485 -15.50 2.19 -15.12
N PRO A 486 -14.99 2.50 -13.92
CA PRO A 486 -15.50 1.92 -12.67
C PRO A 486 -16.84 2.56 -12.23
N GLY A 487 -17.34 3.63 -12.86
CA GLY A 487 -18.41 4.50 -12.35
C GLY A 487 -19.66 3.78 -11.82
N LEU A 488 -20.18 2.78 -12.54
CA LEU A 488 -21.29 1.97 -12.03
C LEU A 488 -20.85 1.05 -10.88
N ALA A 489 -19.72 0.35 -10.99
CA ALA A 489 -19.23 -0.54 -9.95
C ALA A 489 -19.00 0.19 -8.62
N ILE A 490 -18.62 1.47 -8.67
CA ILE A 490 -18.44 2.37 -7.51
C ILE A 490 -19.74 2.54 -6.70
N ILE A 491 -20.88 2.72 -7.38
CA ILE A 491 -22.17 2.91 -6.71
C ILE A 491 -22.95 1.62 -6.55
N PHE A 492 -22.64 0.54 -7.28
CA PHE A 492 -23.30 -0.75 -7.11
C PHE A 492 -22.60 -1.63 -6.06
N SER A 493 -21.29 -1.51 -5.87
CA SER A 493 -20.57 -2.26 -4.83
C SER A 493 -20.90 -1.74 -3.44
N SER A 494 -21.09 -2.64 -2.49
CA SER A 494 -21.52 -2.29 -1.13
C SER A 494 -20.47 -1.47 -0.35
N ILE A 495 -19.19 -1.83 -0.44
CA ILE A 495 -18.09 -1.14 0.29
C ILE A 495 -18.00 0.35 -0.07
N PRO A 496 -17.78 0.75 -1.35
CA PRO A 496 -17.69 2.17 -1.70
C PRO A 496 -18.98 2.94 -1.41
N ARG A 497 -20.17 2.34 -1.60
CA ARG A 497 -21.44 2.94 -1.16
C ARG A 497 -21.47 3.25 0.33
N CYS A 498 -21.05 2.32 1.18
CA CYS A 498 -20.96 2.54 2.62
C CYS A 498 -19.97 3.66 2.97
N LEU A 499 -18.83 3.72 2.29
CA LEU A 499 -17.84 4.79 2.49
C LEU A 499 -18.42 6.16 2.14
N PHE A 500 -19.13 6.31 1.00
CA PHE A 500 -19.82 7.56 0.69
C PHE A 500 -20.83 7.97 1.76
N ARG A 501 -21.57 6.99 2.32
CA ARG A 501 -22.51 7.25 3.43
C ARG A 501 -21.82 7.72 4.70
N PHE A 502 -20.59 7.28 4.97
CA PHE A 502 -19.79 7.81 6.07
C PHE A 502 -19.28 9.23 5.77
N ILE A 503 -18.95 9.53 4.52
CA ILE A 503 -18.41 10.85 4.13
C ILE A 503 -19.48 11.94 4.16
N LEU A 504 -20.69 11.67 3.63
CA LEU A 504 -21.75 12.67 3.44
C LEU A 504 -22.07 13.50 4.70
N PRO A 505 -22.27 12.91 5.90
CA PRO A 505 -22.53 13.68 7.12
C PRO A 505 -21.43 14.69 7.45
N TYR A 506 -20.16 14.34 7.24
CA TYR A 506 -19.04 15.25 7.47
C TYR A 506 -19.02 16.40 6.47
N LEU A 507 -19.30 16.12 5.19
CA LEU A 507 -19.42 17.17 4.17
C LEU A 507 -20.57 18.13 4.48
N ILE A 508 -21.72 17.61 4.92
CA ILE A 508 -22.88 18.43 5.31
C ILE A 508 -22.52 19.32 6.51
N THR A 509 -21.82 18.79 7.51
CA THR A 509 -21.36 19.57 8.66
C THR A 509 -20.38 20.66 8.24
N LEU A 510 -19.39 20.33 7.41
CA LEU A 510 -18.42 21.29 6.88
C LEU A 510 -19.08 22.39 6.03
N PHE A 511 -20.10 22.04 5.24
CA PHE A 511 -20.88 23.00 4.46
C PHE A 511 -21.62 23.98 5.38
N LYS A 512 -22.30 23.48 6.42
CA LYS A 512 -22.98 24.33 7.42
C LYS A 512 -22.01 25.25 8.15
N GLN A 513 -20.90 24.70 8.66
CA GLN A 513 -19.86 25.49 9.33
C GLN A 513 -19.25 26.56 8.39
N SER A 514 -19.09 26.24 7.11
CA SER A 514 -18.60 27.17 6.08
C SER A 514 -19.52 28.37 5.87
N HIS A 515 -20.84 28.14 5.89
CA HIS A 515 -21.84 29.21 5.83
C HIS A 515 -21.86 30.05 7.11
N GLU A 516 -21.88 29.41 8.28
CA GLU A 516 -21.85 30.10 9.58
C GLU A 516 -20.60 30.99 9.72
N ALA A 517 -19.45 30.53 9.22
CA ALA A 517 -18.19 31.27 9.22
C ALA A 517 -18.22 32.58 8.40
N GLN A 518 -19.16 32.72 7.44
CA GLN A 518 -19.31 33.97 6.69
C GLN A 518 -20.00 35.07 7.51
N SER A 519 -20.73 34.72 8.58
CA SER A 519 -21.39 35.71 9.42
C SER A 519 -20.37 36.62 10.13
N PRO A 520 -20.55 37.95 10.15
CA PRO A 520 -19.70 38.88 10.92
C PRO A 520 -19.64 38.54 12.41
N SER A 521 -20.72 37.97 12.96
CA SER A 521 -20.86 37.61 14.38
C SER A 521 -20.45 36.17 14.72
N CYS A 522 -19.79 35.46 13.79
CA CYS A 522 -19.42 34.06 14.00
C CYS A 522 -18.45 33.89 15.19
N PRO A 523 -18.80 33.10 16.23
CA PRO A 523 -18.06 33.07 17.49
C PRO A 523 -16.69 32.38 17.40
N PHE A 524 -16.47 31.49 16.42
CA PHE A 524 -15.23 30.74 16.29
C PHE A 524 -14.24 31.32 15.26
N ILE A 525 -14.59 32.43 14.61
CA ILE A 525 -13.72 33.13 13.65
C ILE A 525 -13.14 34.38 14.31
N LYS A 526 -11.83 34.38 14.56
CA LYS A 526 -11.13 35.49 15.24
C LYS A 526 -10.38 36.41 14.28
N THR A 527 -10.01 35.90 13.10
CA THR A 527 -9.17 36.66 12.15
C THR A 527 -9.72 36.60 10.73
N VAL A 528 -9.36 37.61 9.92
CA VAL A 528 -9.69 37.64 8.48
C VAL A 528 -9.07 36.45 7.74
N LYS A 529 -7.84 36.04 8.11
CA LYS A 529 -7.17 34.86 7.55
C LYS A 529 -7.97 33.58 7.77
N GLN A 530 -8.53 33.39 8.97
CA GLN A 530 -9.38 32.23 9.27
C GLN A 530 -10.66 32.26 8.44
N ARG A 531 -11.30 33.42 8.33
CA ARG A 531 -12.50 33.60 7.48
C ARG A 531 -12.22 33.24 6.02
N GLN A 532 -11.06 33.63 5.50
CA GLN A 532 -10.67 33.32 4.12
C GLN A 532 -10.53 31.81 3.88
N ILE A 533 -10.04 31.03 4.85
CA ILE A 533 -9.94 29.57 4.72
C ILE A 533 -11.33 28.96 4.56
N TRP A 534 -12.27 29.36 5.41
CA TRP A 534 -13.66 28.89 5.34
C TRP A 534 -14.37 29.37 4.06
N LYS A 535 -14.08 30.59 3.60
CA LYS A 535 -14.58 31.09 2.32
C LYS A 535 -14.06 30.26 1.15
N ASN A 536 -12.79 29.86 1.17
CA ASN A 536 -12.22 28.99 0.13
C ASN A 536 -12.88 27.61 0.14
N LEU A 537 -13.23 27.07 1.31
CA LEU A 537 -13.97 25.82 1.42
C LEU A 537 -15.40 25.97 0.89
N LEU A 538 -16.11 27.04 1.28
CA LEU A 538 -17.46 27.33 0.80
C LEU A 538 -17.51 27.43 -0.73
N ALA A 539 -16.53 28.13 -1.33
CA ALA A 539 -16.43 28.27 -2.78
C ALA A 539 -16.32 26.92 -3.52
N GLN A 540 -15.78 25.88 -2.89
CA GLN A 540 -15.77 24.54 -3.50
C GLN A 540 -17.17 23.95 -3.56
N PHE A 541 -17.96 24.08 -2.50
CA PHE A 541 -19.35 23.63 -2.47
C PHE A 541 -20.21 24.43 -3.46
N ASP A 542 -20.04 25.75 -3.50
CA ASP A 542 -20.79 26.63 -4.41
C ASP A 542 -20.44 26.38 -5.89
N SER A 543 -19.22 25.90 -6.18
CA SER A 543 -18.79 25.56 -7.55
C SER A 543 -19.38 24.24 -8.07
N MET A 544 -20.06 23.46 -7.23
CA MET A 544 -20.58 22.16 -7.64
C MET A 544 -21.86 22.30 -8.45
N PRO A 545 -22.00 21.57 -9.58
CA PRO A 545 -23.20 21.60 -10.40
C PRO A 545 -24.38 20.81 -9.80
N PHE A 546 -24.27 20.34 -8.55
CA PHE A 546 -25.33 19.64 -7.83
C PHE A 546 -25.20 19.86 -6.31
N GLN A 547 -26.32 19.79 -5.60
CA GLN A 547 -26.35 19.74 -4.14
C GLN A 547 -26.03 18.33 -3.59
N LEU A 548 -25.39 18.27 -2.40
CA LEU A 548 -25.08 17.01 -1.71
C LEU A 548 -26.31 16.10 -1.51
N ALA A 549 -27.50 16.69 -1.37
CA ALA A 549 -28.76 15.95 -1.26
C ALA A 549 -29.06 15.08 -2.50
N HIS A 550 -28.74 15.55 -3.71
CA HIS A 550 -28.93 14.76 -4.93
C HIS A 550 -28.10 13.48 -4.90
N PHE A 551 -26.85 13.56 -4.46
CA PHE A 551 -25.97 12.40 -4.36
C PHE A 551 -26.49 11.40 -3.31
N GLN A 552 -27.03 11.90 -2.20
CA GLN A 552 -27.68 11.04 -1.20
C GLN A 552 -28.91 10.32 -1.78
N THR A 553 -29.73 11.01 -2.58
CA THR A 553 -30.88 10.41 -3.26
C THR A 553 -30.44 9.35 -4.28
N LEU A 554 -29.38 9.59 -5.04
CA LEU A 554 -28.78 8.59 -5.95
C LEU A 554 -28.40 7.32 -5.20
N LEU A 555 -27.67 7.43 -4.07
CA LEU A 555 -27.29 6.26 -3.27
C LEU A 555 -28.50 5.49 -2.73
N ASN A 556 -29.59 6.17 -2.40
CA ASN A 556 -30.82 5.56 -1.90
C ASN A 556 -31.60 4.85 -3.01
N GLU A 557 -31.64 5.41 -4.21
CA GLU A 557 -32.26 4.76 -5.37
C GLU A 557 -31.50 3.49 -5.76
N VAL A 558 -30.17 3.55 -5.82
CA VAL A 558 -29.33 2.38 -6.13
C VAL A 558 -29.50 1.29 -5.06
N ASP A 559 -29.54 1.66 -3.78
CA ASP A 559 -29.79 0.72 -2.68
C ASP A 559 -31.13 -0.02 -2.85
N THR A 560 -32.17 0.71 -3.24
CA THR A 560 -33.50 0.15 -3.48
C THR A 560 -33.48 -0.78 -4.68
N ALA A 561 -32.86 -0.35 -5.78
CA ALA A 561 -32.72 -1.14 -7.00
C ALA A 561 -31.93 -2.44 -6.75
N VAL A 562 -30.79 -2.38 -6.05
CA VAL A 562 -29.97 -3.54 -5.71
C VAL A 562 -30.73 -4.53 -4.82
N ARG A 563 -31.43 -4.05 -3.77
CA ARG A 563 -32.25 -4.91 -2.91
C ARG A 563 -33.37 -5.60 -3.71
N SER A 564 -34.04 -4.87 -4.59
CA SER A 564 -35.07 -5.45 -5.47
C SER A 564 -34.51 -6.48 -6.43
N ALA A 565 -33.33 -6.26 -7.01
CA ALA A 565 -32.69 -7.20 -7.93
C ALA A 565 -32.29 -8.50 -7.23
N TYR A 566 -31.69 -8.43 -6.04
CA TYR A 566 -31.39 -9.63 -5.26
C TYR A 566 -32.65 -10.40 -4.85
N ALA A 567 -33.71 -9.69 -4.43
CA ALA A 567 -34.99 -10.31 -4.09
C ALA A 567 -35.62 -11.00 -5.31
N ALA A 568 -35.62 -10.37 -6.48
CA ALA A 568 -36.16 -10.93 -7.72
C ALA A 568 -35.36 -12.17 -8.19
N ALA A 569 -34.05 -12.21 -7.94
CA ALA A 569 -33.20 -13.36 -8.25
C ALA A 569 -33.27 -14.48 -7.18
N GLY A 570 -34.06 -14.32 -6.11
CA GLY A 570 -34.13 -15.29 -5.01
C GLY A 570 -32.87 -15.35 -4.13
N ILE A 571 -31.97 -14.38 -4.24
CA ILE A 571 -30.68 -14.33 -3.52
C ILE A 571 -30.89 -13.58 -2.20
N LEU A 572 -31.45 -14.29 -1.21
CA LEU A 572 -31.74 -13.74 0.12
C LEU A 572 -30.71 -14.15 1.18
N ALA A 573 -29.91 -15.17 0.91
CA ALA A 573 -28.88 -15.65 1.83
C ALA A 573 -27.59 -14.81 1.72
N GLU A 574 -26.98 -14.49 2.86
CA GLU A 574 -25.73 -13.72 2.93
C GLU A 574 -24.57 -14.33 2.12
N PRO A 575 -24.31 -15.66 2.16
CA PRO A 575 -23.17 -16.23 1.42
C PRO A 575 -23.29 -16.04 -0.11
N GLN A 576 -24.51 -16.12 -0.63
CA GLN A 576 -24.78 -15.95 -2.06
C GLN A 576 -24.60 -14.48 -2.48
N ARG A 577 -25.12 -13.53 -1.68
CA ARG A 577 -24.89 -12.09 -1.93
C ARG A 577 -23.42 -11.72 -1.84
N HIS A 578 -22.73 -12.24 -0.83
CA HIS A 578 -21.30 -12.04 -0.66
C HIS A 578 -20.50 -12.49 -1.89
N ALA A 579 -20.84 -13.63 -2.49
CA ALA A 579 -20.19 -14.10 -3.71
C ALA A 579 -20.39 -13.13 -4.89
N VAL A 580 -21.60 -12.60 -5.07
CA VAL A 580 -21.93 -11.62 -6.13
C VAL A 580 -21.20 -10.29 -5.92
N GLU A 581 -21.23 -9.74 -4.70
CA GLU A 581 -20.53 -8.49 -4.37
C GLU A 581 -19.00 -8.63 -4.51
N LYS A 582 -18.45 -9.79 -4.13
CA LYS A 582 -17.01 -10.08 -4.27
C LYS A 582 -16.60 -10.15 -5.74
N ALA A 583 -17.36 -10.86 -6.57
CA ALA A 583 -17.10 -10.95 -8.00
C ALA A 583 -17.15 -9.56 -8.66
N MET A 584 -18.16 -8.75 -8.33
CA MET A 584 -18.26 -7.37 -8.83
C MET A 584 -17.02 -6.53 -8.48
N LEU A 585 -16.50 -6.69 -7.27
CA LEU A 585 -15.33 -5.95 -6.79
C LEU A 585 -14.02 -6.43 -7.44
N ILE A 586 -13.86 -7.74 -7.66
CA ILE A 586 -12.64 -8.33 -8.23
C ILE A 586 -12.64 -8.25 -9.76
N ASP A 587 -13.73 -8.62 -10.41
CA ASP A 587 -13.82 -8.67 -11.87
C ASP A 587 -14.00 -7.28 -12.48
N GLY A 588 -14.47 -6.32 -11.67
CA GLY A 588 -14.72 -4.95 -12.09
C GLY A 588 -15.88 -4.80 -13.08
N THR A 589 -16.76 -5.80 -13.15
CA THR A 589 -17.96 -5.81 -14.00
C THR A 589 -19.23 -5.95 -13.16
N ILE A 590 -20.35 -5.45 -13.67
CA ILE A 590 -21.65 -5.58 -12.99
C ILE A 590 -22.22 -6.99 -13.25
N PRO A 591 -22.46 -7.80 -12.21
CA PRO A 591 -23.01 -9.14 -12.35
C PRO A 591 -24.38 -9.15 -13.03
N THR A 592 -24.72 -10.26 -13.69
CA THR A 592 -25.98 -10.40 -14.44
C THR A 592 -27.22 -10.21 -13.58
N VAL A 593 -27.15 -10.68 -12.33
CA VAL A 593 -28.17 -10.50 -11.30
C VAL A 593 -28.53 -9.02 -11.07
N LEU A 594 -27.56 -8.11 -11.17
CA LEU A 594 -27.75 -6.67 -10.93
C LEU A 594 -28.12 -5.88 -12.18
N ALA A 595 -28.21 -6.52 -13.35
CA ALA A 595 -28.61 -5.85 -14.59
C ALA A 595 -29.99 -5.16 -14.51
N PRO A 596 -31.03 -5.76 -13.89
CA PRO A 596 -32.31 -5.09 -13.73
C PRO A 596 -32.22 -3.81 -12.89
N ALA A 597 -31.30 -3.78 -11.91
CA ALA A 597 -31.09 -2.59 -11.08
C ALA A 597 -30.43 -1.45 -11.86
N VAL A 598 -29.49 -1.75 -12.76
CA VAL A 598 -28.91 -0.75 -13.69
C VAL A 598 -29.98 -0.25 -14.66
N GLN A 599 -30.80 -1.15 -15.22
CA GLN A 599 -31.87 -0.77 -16.14
C GLN A 599 -32.91 0.13 -15.49
N ARG A 600 -33.26 -0.12 -14.23
CA ARG A 600 -34.12 0.75 -13.44
C ARG A 600 -33.52 2.13 -13.24
N LEU A 601 -32.22 2.21 -12.92
CA LEU A 601 -31.52 3.49 -12.75
C LEU A 601 -31.49 4.31 -14.06
N LEU A 602 -31.27 3.64 -15.19
CA LEU A 602 -31.19 4.25 -16.53
C LEU A 602 -32.56 4.36 -17.21
N GLN A 603 -33.65 4.07 -16.51
CA GLN A 603 -34.98 4.07 -17.11
C GLN A 603 -35.39 5.50 -17.52
N PRO A 604 -35.80 5.73 -18.78
CA PRO A 604 -36.33 7.01 -19.21
C PRO A 604 -37.58 7.41 -18.42
N ASP A 605 -37.70 8.70 -18.16
CA ASP A 605 -38.84 9.40 -17.56
C ASP A 605 -39.13 8.99 -16.10
N VAL A 606 -38.10 8.57 -15.35
CA VAL A 606 -38.20 8.17 -13.94
C VAL A 606 -37.27 9.00 -13.05
N PHE A 607 -36.17 8.42 -12.58
CA PHE A 607 -35.32 9.02 -11.54
C PHE A 607 -34.41 10.12 -12.08
N LEU A 608 -33.72 9.85 -13.20
CA LEU A 608 -32.75 10.79 -13.78
C LEU A 608 -33.45 11.99 -14.41
N ASP A 609 -34.61 11.81 -15.07
CA ASP A 609 -35.39 12.94 -15.57
C ASP A 609 -35.87 13.86 -14.44
N ALA A 610 -36.30 13.30 -13.31
CA ALA A 610 -36.69 14.09 -12.13
C ALA A 610 -35.51 14.90 -11.56
N LEU A 611 -34.30 14.32 -11.54
CA LEU A 611 -33.09 15.04 -11.16
C LEU A 611 -32.72 16.16 -12.15
N VAL A 612 -32.78 15.89 -13.45
CA VAL A 612 -32.45 16.87 -14.51
C VAL A 612 -33.43 18.05 -14.53
N GLN A 613 -34.67 17.85 -14.07
CA GLN A 613 -35.67 18.92 -13.94
C GLN A 613 -35.45 19.81 -12.71
N ASP A 614 -34.63 19.40 -11.74
CA ASP A 614 -34.32 20.22 -10.56
C ASP A 614 -33.39 21.38 -10.96
N PRO A 615 -33.76 22.65 -10.73
CA PRO A 615 -32.93 23.80 -11.10
C PRO A 615 -31.59 23.87 -10.37
N SER A 616 -31.44 23.14 -9.25
CA SER A 616 -30.19 23.05 -8.49
C SER A 616 -29.29 21.89 -8.92
N PHE A 617 -29.66 21.19 -10.00
CA PHE A 617 -28.89 20.12 -10.63
C PHE A 617 -28.63 20.46 -12.11
N SER A 618 -27.39 20.81 -12.44
CA SER A 618 -26.97 21.12 -13.82
C SER A 618 -26.36 19.90 -14.49
N ALA A 619 -27.18 19.16 -15.25
CA ALA A 619 -26.72 18.00 -16.00
C ALA A 619 -25.65 18.36 -17.05
N LEU A 620 -25.80 19.52 -17.69
CA LEU A 620 -24.85 20.00 -18.71
C LEU A 620 -23.47 20.24 -18.09
N ASP A 621 -23.41 20.95 -16.97
CA ASP A 621 -22.12 21.25 -16.31
C ASP A 621 -21.46 19.98 -15.78
N ILE A 622 -22.23 18.99 -15.32
CA ILE A 622 -21.71 17.68 -14.89
C ILE A 622 -21.05 16.94 -16.06
N LEU A 623 -21.68 16.91 -17.23
CA LEU A 623 -21.18 16.18 -18.41
C LEU A 623 -19.84 16.73 -18.90
N PHE A 624 -19.65 18.05 -18.81
CA PHE A 624 -18.41 18.73 -19.22
C PHE A 624 -17.42 18.96 -18.06
N TYR A 625 -17.70 18.45 -16.86
CA TYR A 625 -16.82 18.66 -15.70
C TYR A 625 -15.51 17.88 -15.84
N ASP A 626 -14.38 18.58 -15.74
CA ASP A 626 -13.06 17.94 -15.77
C ASP A 626 -12.81 17.13 -14.49
N THR A 627 -12.81 15.81 -14.65
CA THR A 627 -12.51 14.83 -13.60
C THR A 627 -11.27 14.01 -13.93
N ALA A 628 -10.46 14.43 -14.90
CA ALA A 628 -9.31 13.68 -15.38
C ALA A 628 -8.24 13.47 -14.29
N TRP A 629 -8.08 14.45 -13.41
CA TRP A 629 -7.11 14.40 -12.32
C TRP A 629 -7.40 13.31 -11.27
N LEU A 630 -8.60 12.72 -11.26
CA LEU A 630 -8.92 11.57 -10.41
C LEU A 630 -8.15 10.30 -10.81
N GLY A 631 -7.59 10.25 -12.02
CA GLY A 631 -6.85 9.10 -12.54
C GLY A 631 -7.74 7.90 -12.88
N LEU A 632 -9.03 8.15 -13.19
CA LEU A 632 -10.01 7.10 -13.54
C LEU A 632 -10.26 6.99 -15.06
N HIS A 633 -9.59 7.83 -15.85
CA HIS A 633 -9.70 7.90 -17.31
C HIS A 633 -8.46 7.32 -17.97
N ASP A 634 -8.64 6.64 -19.10
CA ASP A 634 -7.53 6.15 -19.92
C ASP A 634 -6.97 7.26 -20.82
N GLU A 635 -7.86 8.13 -21.32
CA GLU A 635 -7.55 9.26 -22.19
C GLU A 635 -6.49 10.23 -21.59
N PRO A 636 -5.50 10.68 -22.38
CA PRO A 636 -4.53 11.66 -21.94
C PRO A 636 -5.12 13.05 -21.78
N SER A 637 -5.41 13.43 -20.54
CA SER A 637 -5.70 14.82 -20.21
C SER A 637 -4.43 15.68 -20.17
N HIS A 638 -4.61 16.99 -20.36
CA HIS A 638 -3.58 18.00 -20.11
C HIS A 638 -3.03 17.97 -18.65
N THR A 639 -3.76 17.35 -17.72
CA THR A 639 -3.36 17.13 -16.32
C THR A 639 -2.37 15.97 -16.14
N LYS A 640 -2.10 15.13 -17.15
CA LYS A 640 -1.07 14.06 -17.07
C LYS A 640 0.35 14.60 -16.81
N LYS A 641 0.63 15.89 -17.00
CA LYS A 641 1.96 16.47 -16.71
C LYS A 641 2.22 16.80 -15.25
N ARG A 642 1.22 16.77 -14.36
CA ARG A 642 1.39 17.13 -12.95
C ARG A 642 1.35 15.88 -12.07
N ALA A 643 2.39 15.66 -11.27
CA ALA A 643 2.37 14.67 -10.20
C ALA A 643 1.49 15.17 -9.05
N PHE A 644 0.81 14.26 -8.34
CA PHE A 644 -0.11 14.61 -7.27
C PHE A 644 0.24 13.86 -5.98
N ASP A 645 0.21 14.57 -4.86
CA ASP A 645 0.23 13.95 -3.55
C ASP A 645 -1.08 13.17 -3.36
N VAL A 646 -0.97 11.85 -3.27
CA VAL A 646 -2.11 10.93 -3.17
C VAL A 646 -2.88 11.14 -1.88
N LEU A 647 -2.18 11.47 -0.81
CA LEU A 647 -2.78 11.60 0.50
C LEU A 647 -3.39 13.00 0.64
N LYS A 648 -2.66 14.05 0.25
CA LYS A 648 -3.10 15.45 0.37
C LYS A 648 -4.08 15.85 -0.72
N LYS A 649 -4.12 15.10 -1.83
CA LYS A 649 -4.88 15.44 -3.04
C LYS A 649 -4.45 16.78 -3.66
N THR A 650 -3.16 17.09 -3.56
CA THR A 650 -2.58 18.38 -4.01
C THR A 650 -1.66 18.15 -5.21
N PRO A 651 -1.76 18.95 -6.28
CA PRO A 651 -0.77 18.93 -7.35
C PRO A 651 0.58 19.35 -6.80
N LEU A 652 1.64 18.64 -7.18
CA LEU A 652 3.00 19.07 -6.91
C LEU A 652 3.35 20.30 -7.76
N PRO A 653 4.15 21.24 -7.24
CA PRO A 653 4.72 22.33 -8.03
C PRO A 653 5.46 21.82 -9.27
N GLU A 654 5.42 22.61 -10.34
CA GLU A 654 6.17 22.30 -11.56
C GLU A 654 7.67 22.42 -11.28
N GLY A 655 8.44 21.37 -11.61
CA GLY A 655 9.88 21.30 -11.29
C GLY A 655 10.24 20.68 -9.93
N THR A 656 9.27 20.18 -9.16
CA THR A 656 9.60 19.37 -7.96
C THR A 656 10.50 18.20 -8.34
N LEU A 657 11.64 18.05 -7.67
CA LEU A 657 12.55 16.92 -7.86
C LEU A 657 11.89 15.66 -7.31
N VAL A 658 11.43 14.82 -8.23
CA VAL A 658 10.75 13.58 -7.95
C VAL A 658 11.75 12.44 -8.11
N ARG A 659 12.12 11.76 -7.01
CA ARG A 659 12.96 10.55 -7.08
C ARG A 659 12.11 9.38 -7.56
N LYS A 660 12.54 8.75 -8.66
CA LYS A 660 11.89 7.59 -9.27
C LYS A 660 12.42 6.30 -8.62
N SER A 661 11.52 5.39 -8.28
CA SER A 661 11.85 4.03 -7.84
C SER A 661 11.42 3.07 -8.95
N ASP A 662 12.34 2.32 -9.55
CA ASP A 662 12.01 1.38 -10.63
C ASP A 662 11.31 0.10 -10.12
N THR A 663 11.37 -0.12 -8.81
CA THR A 663 10.69 -1.17 -8.08
C THR A 663 10.17 -0.57 -6.78
N GLY A 664 8.88 -0.74 -6.48
CA GLY A 664 8.38 -0.49 -5.13
C GLY A 664 9.09 -1.46 -4.19
N GLY A 665 10.03 -0.96 -3.40
CA GLY A 665 10.83 -1.75 -2.47
C GLY A 665 12.33 -1.47 -2.56
N ALA A 666 12.89 -1.06 -1.43
CA ALA A 666 14.31 -0.86 -1.10
C ALA A 666 15.06 0.28 -1.84
N ALA A 667 15.45 1.31 -1.07
CA ALA A 667 16.56 2.18 -1.42
C ALA A 667 17.58 2.16 -0.28
N GLU A 668 18.62 1.34 -0.42
CA GLU A 668 19.96 1.71 0.03
C GLU A 668 20.70 2.26 -1.18
N ASP A 669 20.97 3.57 -1.18
CA ASP A 669 22.31 4.13 -1.39
C ASP A 669 22.28 5.65 -1.07
N PRO A 670 22.92 6.11 0.02
CA PRO A 670 23.02 7.52 0.36
C PRO A 670 24.15 8.18 -0.45
N LYS A 671 23.86 8.65 -1.67
CA LYS A 671 24.75 9.63 -2.31
C LYS A 671 24.55 11.00 -1.69
N LEU A 672 25.49 11.27 -0.78
CA LEU A 672 25.90 12.56 -0.22
C LEU A 672 25.70 13.72 -1.20
N ASP A 673 25.11 14.78 -0.68
CA ASP A 673 25.32 16.14 -1.16
C ASP A 673 26.79 16.51 -0.85
N ARG A 674 27.70 16.29 -1.80
CA ARG A 674 28.98 16.97 -1.79
C ARG A 674 28.77 18.29 -2.53
N GLY A 675 28.58 19.35 -1.76
CA GLY A 675 28.86 20.69 -2.25
C GLY A 675 30.32 20.75 -2.66
N GLU A 676 30.57 20.83 -3.96
CA GLU A 676 31.54 21.72 -4.59
C GLU A 676 31.39 21.58 -6.10
N SER A 677 31.29 22.73 -6.75
CA SER A 677 31.24 22.90 -8.19
C SER A 677 32.43 22.24 -8.87
N GLU A 678 32.20 21.29 -9.77
CA GLU A 678 33.01 21.13 -10.98
C GLU A 678 32.23 20.34 -12.04
N ASN A 679 32.32 20.83 -13.27
CA ASN A 679 31.55 20.41 -14.45
C ASN A 679 31.55 18.89 -14.68
N VAL A 680 30.37 18.26 -14.69
CA VAL A 680 30.15 17.00 -15.41
C VAL A 680 28.84 17.11 -16.18
N HIS A 681 28.96 17.07 -17.51
CA HIS A 681 27.91 17.30 -18.48
C HIS A 681 26.66 16.40 -18.25
N LEU A 682 25.53 17.05 -17.98
CA LEU A 682 24.19 16.50 -18.15
C LEU A 682 23.93 16.29 -19.65
N TRP A 683 23.68 15.07 -20.09
CA TRP A 683 23.20 14.81 -21.44
C TRP A 683 21.70 15.14 -21.52
N GLU A 684 21.39 16.27 -22.15
CA GLU A 684 20.07 16.59 -22.70
C GLU A 684 19.75 15.67 -23.91
N PRO A 685 18.47 15.42 -24.22
CA PRO A 685 18.09 14.69 -25.43
C PRO A 685 18.25 15.62 -26.64
N LEU A 686 19.36 15.48 -27.36
CA LEU A 686 19.55 16.14 -28.65
C LEU A 686 18.67 15.48 -29.72
N GLY A 687 17.83 16.30 -30.35
CA GLY A 687 17.03 15.95 -31.53
C GLY A 687 17.89 15.62 -32.75
N ALA A 688 17.21 15.07 -33.76
CA ALA A 688 17.76 14.64 -35.03
C ALA A 688 18.70 15.69 -35.68
N GLY A 689 19.91 15.25 -36.05
CA GLY A 689 20.88 16.01 -36.84
C GLY A 689 22.15 15.19 -37.06
N GLU A 690 22.55 15.02 -38.33
CA GLU A 690 23.60 14.13 -38.81
C GLU A 690 25.05 14.58 -38.54
N MET A 691 25.96 13.58 -38.58
CA MET A 691 27.41 13.61 -38.85
C MET A 691 28.33 14.32 -37.82
N GLY A 692 29.43 13.75 -37.34
CA GLY A 692 30.13 12.49 -37.60
C GLY A 692 31.38 12.40 -36.70
N GLY A 693 31.98 11.22 -36.58
CA GLY A 693 33.26 11.01 -35.88
C GLY A 693 33.26 9.85 -34.88
N ALA A 694 33.92 8.77 -35.29
CA ALA A 694 34.16 7.49 -34.65
C ALA A 694 34.21 7.43 -33.10
N GLU A 695 33.40 6.54 -32.52
CA GLU A 695 33.81 5.49 -31.55
C GLU A 695 32.64 4.51 -31.34
N GLY A 696 32.97 3.21 -31.19
CA GLY A 696 32.05 2.09 -31.38
C GLY A 696 30.78 2.11 -30.52
N LYS A 697 29.61 2.07 -31.19
CA LYS A 697 28.29 1.91 -30.56
C LYS A 697 27.73 0.50 -30.79
N VAL A 698 27.19 -0.08 -29.73
CA VAL A 698 26.18 -1.15 -29.82
C VAL A 698 24.93 -0.54 -30.46
N VAL A 699 24.57 -1.00 -31.65
CA VAL A 699 23.34 -0.56 -32.34
C VAL A 699 22.24 -1.56 -32.00
N TRP A 700 21.28 -1.13 -31.20
CA TRP A 700 19.99 -1.82 -31.12
C TRP A 700 19.16 -1.38 -32.33
N LEU A 701 18.96 -2.27 -33.30
CA LEU A 701 17.97 -2.05 -34.36
C LEU A 701 16.57 -2.29 -33.76
N ALA A 702 15.92 -1.23 -33.30
CA ALA A 702 14.47 -1.24 -33.13
C ALA A 702 13.85 -1.27 -34.53
N ARG A 703 13.18 -2.36 -34.90
CA ARG A 703 12.45 -2.41 -36.17
C ARG A 703 11.13 -1.65 -36.02
N GLU A 704 10.96 -0.63 -36.84
CA GLU A 704 9.71 0.07 -37.12
C GLU A 704 8.59 -0.91 -37.53
N ASP A 705 7.38 -0.56 -37.11
CA ASP A 705 6.12 -1.19 -37.54
C ASP A 705 6.03 -1.25 -39.07
N VAL A 706 5.95 -2.47 -39.61
CA VAL A 706 5.55 -2.68 -41.00
C VAL A 706 4.27 -3.51 -41.01
N GLY A 707 3.17 -2.82 -41.31
CA GLY A 707 2.14 -3.24 -42.25
C GLY A 707 1.42 -4.57 -42.02
N THR A 708 0.13 -4.44 -41.73
CA THR A 708 -0.90 -5.47 -41.90
C THR A 708 -0.76 -6.27 -43.21
N THR A 709 -0.79 -7.60 -43.13
CA THR A 709 -1.32 -8.46 -44.19
C THR A 709 -2.05 -9.65 -43.56
N ASP A 710 -3.27 -9.85 -44.02
CA ASP A 710 -4.14 -10.98 -43.72
C ASP A 710 -3.49 -12.31 -44.11
N GLN A 711 -3.62 -13.31 -43.23
CA GLN A 711 -3.91 -14.72 -43.49
C GLN A 711 -3.22 -15.69 -42.51
N VAL A 712 -4.06 -16.52 -41.87
CA VAL A 712 -3.85 -17.93 -41.49
C VAL A 712 -3.11 -18.27 -40.18
N GLN A 713 -3.93 -18.78 -39.26
CA GLN A 713 -3.80 -19.96 -38.38
C GLN A 713 -2.70 -20.07 -37.30
N SER A 714 -3.19 -20.34 -36.08
CA SER A 714 -2.60 -21.12 -34.99
C SER A 714 -1.09 -21.36 -34.99
N GLY A 715 -0.40 -20.77 -34.01
CA GLY A 715 0.96 -21.13 -33.65
C GLY A 715 1.59 -20.09 -32.76
N TRP A 716 2.17 -20.52 -31.64
CA TRP A 716 3.02 -19.72 -30.78
C TRP A 716 4.11 -19.03 -31.63
N ARG A 717 4.22 -17.69 -31.54
CA ARG A 717 5.32 -16.96 -32.18
C ARG A 717 6.49 -16.86 -31.19
N GLU A 718 7.47 -17.76 -31.32
CA GLU A 718 8.79 -17.59 -30.72
C GLU A 718 9.44 -16.31 -31.27
N ARG A 719 10.03 -15.50 -30.38
CA ARG A 719 10.89 -14.38 -30.78
C ARG A 719 12.32 -14.88 -30.85
N VAL A 720 12.81 -15.08 -32.07
CA VAL A 720 14.19 -15.46 -32.33
C VAL A 720 15.05 -14.20 -32.38
N TYR A 721 16.04 -14.09 -31.50
CA TYR A 721 17.05 -13.03 -31.54
C TYR A 721 18.34 -13.58 -32.16
N ALA A 722 18.84 -12.94 -33.23
CA ALA A 722 20.15 -13.23 -33.79
C ALA A 722 21.17 -12.23 -33.24
N VAL A 723 22.18 -12.73 -32.51
CA VAL A 723 23.32 -11.92 -32.08
C VAL A 723 24.47 -12.25 -33.03
N ALA A 724 25.03 -11.22 -33.66
CA ALA A 724 26.19 -11.34 -34.53
C ALA A 724 27.30 -10.46 -33.96
N ILE A 725 28.40 -11.09 -33.52
CA ILE A 725 29.56 -10.40 -32.94
C ILE A 725 30.65 -10.36 -34.02
N ARG A 726 31.19 -9.16 -34.27
CA ARG A 726 32.31 -8.96 -35.20
C ARG A 726 33.62 -9.11 -34.42
N GLY A 727 34.52 -9.95 -34.93
CA GLY A 727 35.89 -10.03 -34.41
C GLY A 727 36.66 -8.71 -34.59
N PRO A 728 37.58 -8.36 -33.68
CA PRO A 728 38.31 -7.08 -33.66
C PRO A 728 39.18 -6.80 -34.90
N ASP A 729 39.39 -7.81 -35.74
CA ASP A 729 40.21 -7.86 -36.94
C ASP A 729 39.38 -7.93 -38.24
N GLY A 730 38.05 -7.85 -38.13
CA GLY A 730 37.18 -7.49 -39.25
C GLY A 730 36.90 -8.58 -40.29
N SER A 731 37.19 -9.85 -40.02
CA SER A 731 36.79 -10.97 -40.90
C SER A 731 35.88 -12.00 -40.20
N ASP A 732 34.88 -12.45 -40.98
CA ASP A 732 33.79 -13.41 -40.82
C ASP A 732 32.83 -13.37 -39.60
N TRP A 733 31.54 -13.46 -39.93
CA TRP A 733 30.40 -13.47 -39.03
C TRP A 733 30.10 -14.90 -38.56
N THR A 734 30.25 -15.18 -37.27
CA THR A 734 29.67 -16.40 -36.67
C THR A 734 28.34 -16.05 -36.01
N GLY A 735 27.24 -16.51 -36.61
CA GLY A 735 25.89 -16.33 -36.08
C GLY A 735 25.53 -17.45 -35.09
N GLY A 736 25.12 -17.06 -33.88
CA GLY A 736 24.46 -17.95 -32.92
C GLY A 736 23.00 -17.49 -32.73
N LEU A 737 22.06 -18.42 -32.92
CA LEU A 737 20.64 -18.21 -32.61
C LEU A 737 20.44 -18.38 -31.10
N VAL A 738 19.87 -17.37 -30.45
CA VAL A 738 19.37 -17.50 -29.06
C VAL A 738 17.86 -17.39 -29.10
N THR A 739 17.19 -18.49 -28.80
CA THR A 739 15.75 -18.58 -28.55
C THR A 739 15.49 -18.25 -27.06
N VAL A 740 14.52 -17.37 -26.78
CA VAL A 740 13.96 -17.13 -25.44
C VAL A 740 12.48 -17.47 -25.45
#